data_AF-A0A8H7S8A8-F1
#
_entry.id   AF-A0A8H7S8A8-F1
#
_cell.length_a   1.000
_cell.length_b   1.000
_cell.length_c   1.000
_cell.angle_alpha   90.00
_cell.angle_beta   90.00
_cell.angle_gamma   90.00
#
_symmetry.space_group_name_H-M   'P 1'
#
loop_
_entity.id
_entity.type
_entity.pdbx_description
1 polymer ?
#
loop_
_entity_poly.entity_id
_entity_poly.type
_entity_poly.pdbx_seq_one_letter_code
_entity_poly.pdbx_strand_id
1 'polypeptide(L)'
;MSDIPVDHHQTTIDELSKELKTLLDTFCSDAQQRFCLEQRVASQQQLQRIRQTIQHIRNTSEVWNSTPNSDSIRQSLMRTCVEMLDCYQAVCQHRRIRALPPQQQGHTQQLTLNWQQLSQSFEIKAREQTNLAALFDNLKNLRKAWTKKPRQIEKLLTSLLVTYELRPGAYVVLIDRYNYHQLGLKRRDIGTRQLVFECNRLSRKEQMEVVAGICDRFASVFAQNAQHNLAQIEAQVQLAQLSMLAKRLRKLQDQIFYLNNTSSSTTQQQQSATGIDNLDLDDENQEETDDEDDVSSIDGDIGRSQIDPLPPPRHHRQRRSHRSRQRRTTGAPSAPLPPPMAPPFAQFRSVAPSLWYIQDDTGLHSIPTPSFVPSPWQWPDLLQVQRPYDPMLFGLIKRRRKQRSHQSPQSSSLSTGTLPRQTFIVRFKGLFSTRTRYTATPPATMGQQQHYHHSHHQNNPPSNTTTTTGDDHEAAADTTAQPPPAPAVDINDAPSATNNNVDDGIDDSPADFACISVSNLCSHFCRTGRQFYEDVTSNAQLKHSQDGHILQEIGRDLVETYAAIQLEASRALMHRILTILQDLTVLDHSQQRDDWETSNATPAPASGVGISTAQDTTSAQQQQVSSSQPQQEQRQQKTHYSNDEEHRSSRIESQVSLPPA
;
A
#
# COMPACT_ATOMS: atom_id res chain seq x y z
N MET A 1 -16.23 31.88 -62.09
CA MET A 1 -14.84 31.43 -61.86
C MET A 1 -14.36 32.21 -60.68
N SER A 2 -14.12 31.53 -59.57
CA SER A 2 -13.74 32.16 -58.31
C SER A 2 -12.23 32.20 -58.30
N ASP A 3 -11.65 33.40 -58.47
CA ASP A 3 -10.21 33.62 -58.30
C ASP A 3 -9.87 33.30 -56.85
N ILE A 4 -9.37 32.08 -56.59
CA ILE A 4 -8.80 31.73 -55.29
C ILE A 4 -7.51 32.55 -55.19
N PRO A 5 -7.37 33.41 -54.17
CA PRO A 5 -6.22 34.29 -54.07
C PRO A 5 -4.94 33.48 -53.90
N VAL A 6 -3.95 33.75 -54.77
CA VAL A 6 -2.59 33.16 -54.77
C VAL A 6 -1.94 33.24 -53.38
N ASP A 7 -2.32 34.23 -52.57
CA ASP A 7 -1.87 34.41 -51.20
C ASP A 7 -2.20 33.22 -50.26
N HIS A 8 -3.21 32.41 -50.57
CA HIS A 8 -3.61 31.29 -49.71
C HIS A 8 -2.64 30.09 -49.80
N HIS A 9 -1.99 29.87 -50.94
CA HIS A 9 -1.02 28.79 -51.11
C HIS A 9 0.28 29.08 -50.36
N GLN A 10 0.79 30.30 -50.48
CA GLN A 10 2.02 30.69 -49.79
C GLN A 10 1.86 30.63 -48.27
N THR A 11 0.72 31.10 -47.74
CA THR A 11 0.42 31.04 -46.31
C THR A 11 0.37 29.59 -45.80
N THR A 12 -0.23 28.67 -46.56
CA THR A 12 -0.25 27.23 -46.21
C THR A 12 1.15 26.61 -46.20
N ILE A 13 1.99 26.92 -47.19
CA ILE A 13 3.38 26.44 -47.26
C ILE A 13 4.19 26.94 -46.06
N ASP A 14 4.03 28.22 -45.69
CA ASP A 14 4.72 28.83 -44.57
C ASP A 14 4.30 28.20 -43.23
N GLU A 15 3.00 27.92 -43.06
CA GLU A 15 2.46 27.24 -41.88
C GLU A 15 2.99 25.81 -41.74
N LEU A 16 2.95 25.02 -42.82
CA LEU A 16 3.47 23.66 -42.86
C LEU A 16 4.98 23.62 -42.61
N SER A 17 5.73 24.54 -43.20
CA SER A 17 7.18 24.65 -43.02
C SER A 17 7.54 25.01 -41.58
N LYS A 18 6.77 25.92 -40.96
CA LYS A 18 6.91 26.28 -39.55
C LYS A 18 6.60 25.09 -38.65
N GLU A 19 5.51 24.38 -38.89
CA GLU A 19 5.14 23.18 -38.12
C GLU A 19 6.24 22.10 -38.24
N LEU A 20 6.70 21.81 -39.45
CA LEU A 20 7.77 20.85 -39.72
C LEU A 20 9.03 21.19 -38.91
N LYS A 21 9.45 22.46 -38.90
CA LYS A 21 10.60 22.91 -38.12
C LYS A 21 10.43 22.60 -36.63
N THR A 22 9.25 22.90 -36.07
CA THR A 22 8.92 22.61 -34.66
C THR A 22 8.94 21.10 -34.36
N LEU A 23 8.41 20.27 -35.25
CA LEU A 23 8.44 18.81 -35.06
C LEU A 23 9.85 18.24 -35.14
N LEU A 24 10.68 18.74 -36.07
CA LEU A 24 12.09 18.37 -36.17
C LEU A 24 12.89 18.84 -34.94
N ASP A 25 12.60 20.02 -34.40
CA ASP A 25 13.17 20.50 -33.12
C ASP A 25 12.80 19.58 -31.95
N THR A 26 11.54 19.20 -31.87
CA THR A 26 11.04 18.29 -30.84
C THR A 26 11.75 16.93 -30.94
N PHE A 27 11.88 16.38 -32.14
CA PHE A 27 12.57 15.10 -32.35
C PHE A 27 14.08 15.16 -32.04
N CYS A 28 14.75 16.25 -32.41
CA CYS A 28 16.17 16.47 -32.14
C CYS A 28 16.47 16.86 -30.69
N SER A 29 15.46 17.05 -29.84
CA SER A 29 15.65 17.38 -28.43
C SER A 29 16.41 16.27 -27.69
N ASP A 30 17.29 16.64 -26.75
CA ASP A 30 18.08 15.66 -26.00
C ASP A 30 17.20 14.67 -25.22
N ALA A 31 16.01 15.09 -24.78
CA ALA A 31 15.03 14.22 -24.12
C ALA A 31 14.54 13.12 -25.05
N GLN A 32 14.13 13.47 -26.27
CA GLN A 32 13.69 12.48 -27.27
C GLN A 32 14.82 11.54 -27.69
N GLN A 33 16.04 12.07 -27.83
CA GLN A 33 17.21 11.26 -28.19
C GLN A 33 17.53 10.22 -27.11
N ARG A 34 17.50 10.63 -25.83
CA ARG A 34 17.64 9.69 -24.70
C ARG A 34 16.53 8.67 -24.67
N PHE A 35 15.28 9.09 -24.88
CA PHE A 35 14.14 8.18 -24.95
C PHE A 35 14.32 7.11 -26.05
N CYS A 36 14.76 7.50 -27.25
CA CYS A 36 15.04 6.56 -28.33
C CYS A 36 16.11 5.52 -27.95
N LEU A 37 17.16 5.93 -27.23
CA LEU A 37 18.21 5.04 -26.75
C LEU A 37 17.70 4.10 -25.65
N GLU A 38 17.02 4.63 -24.65
CA GLU A 38 16.49 3.88 -23.50
C GLU A 38 15.44 2.85 -23.94
N GLN A 39 14.55 3.24 -24.84
CA GLN A 39 13.53 2.34 -25.39
C GLN A 39 14.04 1.45 -26.52
N ARG A 40 15.33 1.57 -26.89
CA ARG A 40 16.00 0.83 -27.97
C ARG A 40 15.34 0.96 -29.33
N VAL A 41 14.82 2.16 -29.62
CA VAL A 41 14.26 2.50 -30.94
C VAL A 41 15.39 2.62 -31.96
N ALA A 42 16.49 3.29 -31.60
CA ALA A 42 17.61 3.49 -32.51
C ALA A 42 18.94 3.46 -31.75
N SER A 43 20.02 3.12 -32.45
CA SER A 43 21.37 3.21 -31.92
C SER A 43 21.87 4.65 -31.87
N GLN A 44 22.88 4.91 -31.03
CA GLN A 44 23.49 6.25 -30.93
C GLN A 44 24.05 6.73 -32.28
N GLN A 45 24.61 5.83 -33.09
CA GLN A 45 25.13 6.15 -34.43
C GLN A 45 24.00 6.50 -35.40
N GLN A 46 22.88 5.76 -35.37
CA GLN A 46 21.70 6.08 -36.18
C GLN A 46 21.17 7.48 -35.83
N LEU A 47 20.98 7.75 -34.54
CA LEU A 47 20.52 9.05 -34.05
C LEU A 47 21.46 10.21 -34.44
N GLN A 48 22.78 10.02 -34.38
CA GLN A 48 23.74 11.02 -34.85
C GLN A 48 23.61 11.30 -36.35
N ARG A 49 23.46 10.26 -37.19
CA ARG A 49 23.25 10.44 -38.64
C ARG A 49 21.96 11.19 -38.94
N ILE A 50 20.87 10.87 -38.23
CA ILE A 50 19.59 11.55 -38.38
C ILE A 50 19.72 13.03 -37.98
N ARG A 51 20.37 13.31 -36.85
CA ARG A 51 20.62 14.68 -36.39
C ARG A 51 21.46 15.48 -37.39
N GLN A 52 22.49 14.88 -37.97
CA GLN A 52 23.29 15.51 -39.03
C GLN A 52 22.45 15.82 -40.27
N THR A 53 21.57 14.90 -40.66
CA THR A 53 20.65 15.09 -41.80
C THR A 53 19.69 16.25 -41.52
N ILE A 54 19.04 16.27 -40.35
CA ILE A 54 18.14 17.35 -39.94
C ILE A 54 18.87 18.69 -39.81
N GLN A 55 20.11 18.70 -39.31
CA GLN A 55 20.92 19.92 -39.20
C GLN A 55 21.35 20.44 -40.58
N HIS A 56 21.69 19.55 -41.51
CA HIS A 56 21.98 19.93 -42.89
C HIS A 56 20.76 20.60 -43.54
N ILE A 57 19.58 19.98 -43.38
CA ILE A 57 18.31 20.51 -43.86
C ILE A 57 18.03 21.91 -43.31
N ARG A 58 18.28 22.14 -42.01
CA ARG A 58 18.10 23.45 -41.38
C ARG A 58 19.01 24.52 -41.97
N ASN A 59 20.27 24.17 -42.22
CA ASN A 59 21.24 25.11 -42.77
C ASN A 59 20.95 25.46 -44.23
N THR A 60 20.28 24.57 -44.96
CA THR A 60 19.80 24.82 -46.34
C THR A 60 18.37 25.38 -46.36
N SER A 61 17.73 25.54 -45.20
CA SER A 61 16.27 25.72 -45.10
C SER A 61 15.76 27.08 -45.56
N GLU A 62 16.62 28.10 -45.66
CA GLU A 62 16.23 29.39 -46.21
C GLU A 62 15.88 29.30 -47.72
N VAL A 63 16.11 28.13 -48.35
CA VAL A 63 15.96 27.92 -49.80
C VAL A 63 15.02 26.76 -50.15
N TRP A 64 14.02 26.46 -49.32
CA TRP A 64 12.98 25.46 -49.69
C TRP A 64 12.19 25.87 -50.93
N ASN A 65 12.22 27.16 -51.25
CA ASN A 65 11.58 27.73 -52.42
C ASN A 65 12.53 27.57 -53.63
N SER A 66 12.35 26.47 -54.37
CA SER A 66 12.69 26.36 -55.80
C SER A 66 14.14 26.11 -56.24
N THR A 67 15.03 25.63 -55.37
CA THR A 67 16.32 25.09 -55.88
C THR A 67 16.20 23.62 -56.26
N PRO A 68 16.80 23.16 -57.37
CA PRO A 68 16.78 21.74 -57.76
C PRO A 68 17.46 20.80 -56.73
N ASN A 69 18.16 21.37 -55.73
CA ASN A 69 18.76 20.62 -54.64
C ASN A 69 17.77 20.34 -53.49
N SER A 70 16.67 21.12 -53.37
CA SER A 70 15.68 20.97 -52.29
C SER A 70 14.99 19.61 -52.34
N ASP A 71 14.72 19.08 -53.53
CA ASP A 71 14.12 17.76 -53.72
C ASP A 71 15.01 16.62 -53.22
N SER A 72 16.31 16.69 -53.47
CA SER A 72 17.25 15.66 -53.00
C SER A 72 17.30 15.61 -51.46
N ILE A 73 17.27 16.78 -50.84
CA ILE A 73 17.28 16.97 -49.39
C ILE A 73 15.94 16.48 -48.79
N ARG A 74 14.81 16.83 -49.41
CA ARG A 74 13.47 16.39 -49.02
C ARG A 74 13.34 14.87 -49.09
N GLN A 75 13.80 14.25 -50.18
CA GLN A 75 13.83 12.79 -50.34
C GLN A 75 14.72 12.11 -49.29
N SER A 76 15.87 12.70 -48.96
CA SER A 76 16.76 12.21 -47.90
C SER A 76 16.08 12.24 -46.53
N LEU A 77 15.37 13.33 -46.20
CA LEU A 77 14.60 13.44 -44.96
C LEU A 77 13.46 12.43 -44.92
N MET A 78 12.69 12.29 -46.01
CA MET A 78 11.60 11.32 -46.09
C MET A 78 12.10 9.90 -45.86
N ARG A 79 13.21 9.49 -46.50
CA ARG A 79 13.84 8.19 -46.27
C ARG A 79 14.21 7.99 -44.81
N THR A 80 14.82 9.00 -44.19
CA THR A 80 15.21 8.98 -42.77
C THR A 80 13.99 8.84 -41.85
N CYS A 81 12.88 9.52 -42.16
CA CYS A 81 11.64 9.41 -41.39
C CYS A 81 11.01 8.03 -41.52
N VAL A 82 11.04 7.43 -42.71
CA VAL A 82 10.56 6.06 -42.95
C VAL A 82 11.40 5.04 -42.16
N GLU A 83 12.73 5.15 -42.20
CA GLU A 83 13.62 4.30 -41.39
C GLU A 83 13.30 4.39 -39.89
N MET A 84 13.05 5.60 -39.38
CA MET A 84 12.65 5.80 -37.98
C MET A 84 11.27 5.25 -37.67
N LEU A 85 10.30 5.37 -38.58
CA LEU A 85 8.98 4.77 -38.43
C LEU A 85 9.06 3.25 -38.34
N ASP A 86 9.88 2.61 -39.17
CA ASP A 86 10.11 1.17 -39.13
C ASP A 86 10.70 0.73 -37.78
N CYS A 87 11.66 1.51 -37.26
CA CYS A 87 12.22 1.30 -35.93
C CYS A 87 11.16 1.41 -34.81
N TYR A 88 10.35 2.47 -34.81
CA TYR A 88 9.26 2.62 -33.84
C TYR A 88 8.24 1.48 -33.97
N GLN A 89 7.86 1.11 -35.19
CA GLN A 89 6.91 0.05 -35.45
C GLN A 89 7.41 -1.31 -34.97
N ALA A 90 8.69 -1.63 -35.20
CA ALA A 90 9.30 -2.86 -34.70
C ALA A 90 9.27 -2.92 -33.16
N VAL A 91 9.60 -1.81 -32.48
CA VAL A 91 9.53 -1.76 -31.00
C VAL A 91 8.09 -1.86 -30.50
N CYS A 92 7.14 -1.16 -31.14
CA CYS A 92 5.73 -1.25 -30.79
C CYS A 92 5.19 -2.67 -30.97
N GLN A 93 5.50 -3.33 -32.08
CA GLN A 93 5.12 -4.73 -32.34
C GLN A 93 5.73 -5.68 -31.29
N HIS A 94 7.01 -5.51 -30.97
CA HIS A 94 7.70 -6.30 -29.94
C HIS A 94 7.03 -6.17 -28.57
N ARG A 95 6.54 -4.97 -28.24
CA ARG A 95 5.82 -4.68 -26.98
C ARG A 95 4.32 -4.91 -27.06
N ARG A 96 3.81 -5.33 -28.22
CA ARG A 96 2.37 -5.45 -28.51
C ARG A 96 1.59 -4.15 -28.27
N ILE A 97 2.24 -3.00 -28.47
CA ILE A 97 1.58 -1.69 -28.44
C ILE A 97 0.75 -1.56 -29.70
N ARG A 98 -0.51 -1.19 -29.54
CA ARG A 98 -1.43 -0.98 -30.65
C ARG A 98 -1.01 0.25 -31.45
N ALA A 99 -0.90 0.10 -32.78
CA ALA A 99 -0.76 1.23 -33.68
C ALA A 99 -2.09 1.98 -33.77
N LEU A 100 -2.12 3.25 -33.33
CA LEU A 100 -3.27 4.12 -33.54
C LEU A 100 -3.29 4.63 -34.99
N PRO A 101 -4.49 4.78 -35.59
CA PRO A 101 -4.63 5.44 -36.88
C PRO A 101 -4.11 6.88 -36.81
N PRO A 102 -3.45 7.39 -37.88
CA PRO A 102 -2.93 8.77 -37.91
C PRO A 102 -4.00 9.84 -37.65
N GLN A 103 -5.26 9.56 -37.99
CA GLN A 103 -6.40 10.47 -37.78
C GLN A 103 -6.79 10.64 -36.31
N GLN A 104 -6.23 9.84 -35.38
CA GLN A 104 -6.59 9.84 -33.96
C GLN A 104 -5.54 10.51 -33.07
N GLN A 105 -4.92 11.62 -33.51
CA GLN A 105 -3.95 12.36 -32.68
C GLN A 105 -4.54 12.79 -31.32
N GLY A 106 -5.84 13.12 -31.27
CA GLY A 106 -6.53 13.43 -30.01
C GLY A 106 -6.56 12.26 -29.02
N HIS A 107 -6.49 11.01 -29.50
CA HIS A 107 -6.53 9.84 -28.62
C HIS A 107 -5.24 9.70 -27.80
N THR A 108 -4.06 9.92 -28.39
CA THR A 108 -2.79 9.89 -27.63
C THR A 108 -2.75 10.96 -26.55
N GLN A 109 -3.33 12.14 -26.83
CA GLN A 109 -3.47 13.20 -25.83
C GLN A 109 -4.41 12.76 -24.69
N GLN A 110 -5.54 12.14 -25.02
CA GLN A 110 -6.47 11.59 -24.04
C GLN A 110 -5.82 10.51 -23.16
N LEU A 111 -5.07 9.57 -23.75
CA LEU A 111 -4.31 8.55 -23.02
C LEU A 111 -3.30 9.19 -22.07
N THR A 112 -2.62 10.25 -22.51
CA THR A 112 -1.67 11.01 -21.68
C THR A 112 -2.36 11.68 -20.50
N LEU A 113 -3.53 12.30 -20.71
CA LEU A 113 -4.33 12.90 -19.63
C LEU A 113 -4.82 11.86 -18.62
N ASN A 114 -5.33 10.72 -19.10
CA ASN A 114 -5.75 9.61 -18.24
C ASN A 114 -4.58 9.09 -17.40
N TRP A 115 -3.39 8.95 -18.01
CA TRP A 115 -2.19 8.56 -17.29
C TRP A 115 -1.78 9.58 -16.23
N GLN A 116 -1.85 10.89 -16.52
CA GLN A 116 -1.54 11.94 -15.56
C GLN A 116 -2.48 11.90 -14.35
N GLN A 117 -3.78 11.73 -14.57
CA GLN A 117 -4.78 11.57 -13.50
C GLN A 117 -4.49 10.34 -12.63
N LEU A 118 -4.13 9.21 -13.26
CA LEU A 118 -3.73 7.99 -12.55
C LEU A 118 -2.45 8.19 -11.75
N SER A 119 -1.45 8.86 -12.32
CA SER A 119 -0.19 9.18 -11.62
C SER A 119 -0.43 10.07 -10.40
N GLN A 120 -1.32 11.07 -10.49
CA GLN A 120 -1.67 11.89 -9.33
C GLN A 120 -2.41 11.07 -8.26
N SER A 121 -3.34 10.21 -8.68
CA SER A 121 -4.06 9.31 -7.77
C SER A 121 -3.11 8.35 -7.06
N PHE A 122 -2.10 7.84 -7.78
CA PHE A 122 -1.02 7.02 -7.23
C PHE A 122 -0.22 7.75 -6.14
N GLU A 123 0.19 9.00 -6.39
CA GLU A 123 0.93 9.81 -5.40
C GLU A 123 0.11 10.07 -4.13
N ILE A 124 -1.20 10.33 -4.28
CA ILE A 124 -2.11 10.48 -3.14
C ILE A 124 -2.15 9.18 -2.34
N LYS A 125 -2.36 8.04 -2.99
CA LYS A 125 -2.41 6.73 -2.31
C LYS A 125 -1.08 6.35 -1.67
N ALA A 126 0.05 6.67 -2.29
CA ALA A 126 1.38 6.48 -1.70
C ALA A 126 1.59 7.31 -0.43
N ARG A 127 1.05 8.54 -0.40
CA ARG A 127 1.06 9.37 0.81
C ARG A 127 0.16 8.79 1.89
N GLU A 128 -1.04 8.31 1.56
CA GLU A 128 -1.91 7.65 2.53
C GLU A 128 -1.29 6.37 3.12
N GLN A 129 -0.55 5.62 2.31
CA GLN A 129 0.23 4.46 2.79
C GLN A 129 1.33 4.86 3.78
N THR A 130 1.91 6.05 3.61
CA THR A 130 2.89 6.61 4.54
C THR A 130 2.22 7.08 5.84
N ASN A 131 1.04 7.71 5.74
CA ASN A 131 0.23 8.10 6.89
C ASN A 131 -0.18 6.89 7.74
N LEU A 132 -0.58 5.78 7.09
CA LEU A 132 -0.88 4.52 7.76
C LEU A 132 0.32 3.97 8.54
N ALA A 133 1.53 4.09 8.00
CA ALA A 133 2.75 3.68 8.72
C ALA A 133 2.96 4.50 10.01
N ALA A 134 2.62 5.79 10.00
CA ALA A 134 2.69 6.64 11.20
C ALA A 134 1.68 6.21 12.28
N LEU A 135 0.48 5.75 11.89
CA LEU A 135 -0.49 5.18 12.84
C LEU A 135 0.04 3.92 13.53
N PHE A 136 0.88 3.12 12.89
CA PHE A 136 1.50 1.97 13.54
C PHE A 136 2.46 2.35 14.65
N ASP A 137 3.15 3.49 14.51
CA ASP A 137 3.99 3.98 15.59
C ASP A 137 3.15 4.48 16.77
N ASN A 138 1.97 5.04 16.52
CA ASN A 138 1.00 5.36 17.57
C ASN A 138 0.50 4.10 18.29
N LEU A 139 0.15 3.03 17.56
CA LEU A 139 -0.21 1.73 18.14
C LEU A 139 0.92 1.11 18.96
N LYS A 140 2.17 1.15 18.46
CA LYS A 140 3.34 0.69 19.22
C LYS A 140 3.52 1.51 20.50
N ASN A 141 3.26 2.81 20.47
CA ASN A 141 3.33 3.68 21.64
C ASN A 141 2.21 3.38 22.63
N LEU A 142 1.00 3.10 22.15
CA LEU A 142 -0.13 2.65 22.96
C LEU A 142 0.20 1.32 23.66
N ARG A 143 0.67 0.31 22.91
CA ARG A 143 1.17 -0.97 23.46
C ARG A 143 2.23 -0.76 24.55
N LYS A 144 3.18 0.16 24.32
CA LYS A 144 4.21 0.52 25.33
C LYS A 144 3.58 1.20 26.55
N ALA A 145 2.55 2.03 26.38
CA ALA A 145 1.85 2.70 27.49
C ALA A 145 1.17 1.69 28.41
N TRP A 146 0.53 0.66 27.85
CA TRP A 146 -0.05 -0.47 28.60
C TRP A 146 0.99 -1.23 29.44
N THR A 147 2.24 -1.28 28.99
CA THR A 147 3.33 -1.91 29.76
C THR A 147 3.91 -0.98 30.83
N LYS A 148 4.03 0.32 30.53
CA LYS A 148 4.76 1.29 31.37
C LYS A 148 3.90 1.95 32.45
N LYS A 149 2.56 1.93 32.32
CA LYS A 149 1.66 2.73 33.17
C LYS A 149 0.59 1.89 33.90
N PRO A 150 0.95 0.82 34.63
CA PRO A 150 -0.04 0.02 35.37
C PRO A 150 -0.82 0.84 36.41
N ARG A 151 -0.20 1.90 36.96
CA ARG A 151 -0.84 2.81 37.91
C ARG A 151 -2.03 3.58 37.32
N GLN A 152 -2.07 3.84 36.02
CA GLN A 152 -3.21 4.51 35.40
C GLN A 152 -4.41 3.58 35.31
N ILE A 153 -4.17 2.31 34.97
CA ILE A 153 -5.20 1.26 34.95
C ILE A 153 -5.69 0.99 36.37
N GLU A 154 -4.79 1.00 37.37
CA GLU A 154 -5.19 0.88 38.77
C GLU A 154 -6.09 2.02 39.24
N LYS A 155 -5.84 3.26 38.80
CA LYS A 155 -6.73 4.39 39.08
C LYS A 155 -8.10 4.21 38.44
N LEU A 156 -8.14 3.79 37.17
CA LEU A 156 -9.40 3.51 36.47
C LEU A 156 -10.18 2.39 37.17
N LEU A 157 -9.51 1.28 37.51
CA LEU A 157 -10.10 0.16 38.23
C LEU A 157 -10.59 0.59 39.61
N THR A 158 -9.83 1.40 40.34
CA THR A 158 -10.27 1.96 41.62
C THR A 158 -11.54 2.81 41.44
N SER A 159 -11.60 3.64 40.39
CA SER A 159 -12.80 4.42 40.09
C SER A 159 -14.00 3.53 39.77
N LEU A 160 -13.80 2.48 38.96
CA LEU A 160 -14.84 1.50 38.63
C LEU A 160 -15.37 0.80 39.88
N LEU A 161 -14.45 0.36 40.76
CA LEU A 161 -14.80 -0.30 42.02
C LEU A 161 -15.55 0.61 42.99
N VAL A 162 -15.30 1.93 42.97
CA VAL A 162 -16.05 2.90 43.79
C VAL A 162 -17.48 3.06 43.28
N THR A 163 -17.68 3.02 41.96
CA THR A 163 -19.02 3.13 41.34
C THR A 163 -19.78 1.81 41.28
N TYR A 164 -19.11 0.68 41.53
CA TYR A 164 -19.70 -0.64 41.38
C TYR A 164 -20.28 -1.13 42.71
N GLU A 165 -21.59 -1.37 42.72
CA GLU A 165 -22.26 -1.99 43.84
C GLU A 165 -21.83 -3.46 43.95
N LEU A 166 -20.95 -3.73 44.91
CA LEU A 166 -20.50 -5.08 45.20
C LEU A 166 -21.61 -5.89 45.89
N ARG A 167 -21.70 -7.17 45.54
CA ARG A 167 -22.60 -8.13 46.19
C ARG A 167 -22.29 -8.18 47.71
N PRO A 168 -23.31 -8.29 48.59
CA PRO A 168 -23.08 -8.43 50.03
C PRO A 168 -22.09 -9.56 50.34
N GLY A 169 -21.11 -9.28 51.21
CA GLY A 169 -19.99 -10.19 51.49
C GLY A 169 -18.73 -9.93 50.63
N ALA A 170 -18.77 -9.00 49.68
CA ALA A 170 -17.60 -8.54 48.93
C ALA A 170 -17.31 -7.05 49.23
N TYR A 171 -16.05 -6.72 49.52
CA TYR A 171 -15.64 -5.37 49.92
C TYR A 171 -14.27 -5.00 49.36
N VAL A 172 -14.05 -3.72 49.08
CA VAL A 172 -12.71 -3.18 48.75
C VAL A 172 -12.08 -2.58 50.00
N VAL A 173 -10.90 -3.07 50.37
CA VAL A 173 -10.21 -2.66 51.58
C VAL A 173 -8.81 -2.14 51.23
N LEU A 174 -8.43 -0.98 51.81
CA LEU A 174 -7.04 -0.54 51.83
C LEU A 174 -6.34 -1.24 52.99
N ILE A 175 -5.30 -1.99 52.67
CA ILE A 175 -4.58 -2.77 53.69
C ILE A 175 -3.72 -1.82 54.53
N ASP A 176 -3.86 -1.90 55.85
CA ASP A 176 -3.10 -1.12 56.81
C ASP A 176 -2.36 -2.05 57.79
N ARG A 177 -1.78 -1.47 58.85
CA ARG A 177 -1.05 -2.25 59.86
C ARG A 177 -1.96 -3.08 60.77
N TYR A 178 -3.26 -2.82 60.78
CA TYR A 178 -4.23 -3.45 61.67
C TYR A 178 -5.01 -4.56 60.98
N ASN A 179 -5.31 -4.47 59.69
CA ASN A 179 -6.11 -5.47 59.00
C ASN A 179 -5.28 -6.52 58.23
N TYR A 180 -4.00 -6.27 57.91
CA TYR A 180 -3.22 -7.21 57.09
C TYR A 180 -3.11 -8.61 57.71
N HIS A 181 -2.96 -8.69 59.04
CA HIS A 181 -2.85 -9.97 59.74
C HIS A 181 -4.19 -10.71 59.87
N GLN A 182 -5.29 -9.95 60.03
CA GLN A 182 -6.65 -10.49 60.07
C GLN A 182 -7.02 -11.15 58.75
N LEU A 183 -6.57 -10.56 57.64
CA LEU A 183 -6.80 -11.05 56.29
C LEU A 183 -5.76 -12.09 55.82
N GLY A 184 -4.84 -12.54 56.67
CA GLY A 184 -3.79 -13.49 56.29
C GLY A 184 -2.77 -12.96 55.28
N LEU A 185 -2.71 -11.65 55.08
CA LEU A 185 -1.82 -11.00 54.11
C LEU A 185 -0.42 -10.75 54.67
N LYS A 186 0.55 -10.48 53.78
CA LYS A 186 1.93 -10.20 54.17
C LYS A 186 2.11 -8.70 54.45
N ARG A 187 3.10 -8.34 55.27
CA ARG A 187 3.44 -6.93 55.54
C ARG A 187 3.73 -6.09 54.29
N ARG A 188 4.16 -6.72 53.20
CA ARG A 188 4.40 -6.03 51.90
C ARG A 188 3.11 -5.55 51.22
N ASP A 189 1.97 -6.10 51.64
CA ASP A 189 0.66 -5.77 51.07
C ASP A 189 0.06 -4.53 51.76
N ILE A 190 0.69 -4.02 52.84
CA ILE A 190 0.28 -2.77 53.50
C ILE A 190 0.38 -1.61 52.51
N GLY A 191 -0.72 -0.85 52.37
CA GLY A 191 -0.91 0.23 51.41
C GLY A 191 -1.46 -0.21 50.06
N THR A 192 -1.67 -1.53 49.85
CA THR A 192 -2.32 -2.03 48.63
C THR A 192 -3.83 -2.12 48.81
N ARG A 193 -4.58 -2.03 47.70
CA ARG A 193 -6.02 -2.30 47.68
C ARG A 193 -6.27 -3.78 47.41
N GLN A 194 -7.16 -4.37 48.19
CA GLN A 194 -7.57 -5.76 48.06
C GLN A 194 -9.09 -5.82 47.93
N LEU A 195 -9.57 -6.67 47.03
CA LEU A 195 -10.96 -7.10 46.98
C LEU A 195 -11.08 -8.32 47.88
N VAL A 196 -11.84 -8.21 48.97
CA VAL A 196 -11.98 -9.23 50.01
C VAL A 196 -13.39 -9.83 49.94
N PHE A 197 -13.47 -11.15 50.05
CA PHE A 197 -14.70 -11.93 50.04
C PHE A 197 -14.85 -12.70 51.34
N GLU A 198 -16.02 -12.63 51.96
CA GLU A 198 -16.40 -13.48 53.10
C GLU A 198 -16.82 -14.86 52.56
N CYS A 199 -15.99 -15.89 52.77
CA CYS A 199 -16.25 -17.23 52.24
C CYS A 199 -17.52 -17.86 52.83
N ASN A 200 -17.94 -17.42 54.02
CA ASN A 200 -19.15 -17.87 54.69
C ASN A 200 -20.44 -17.29 54.06
N ARG A 201 -20.31 -16.21 53.28
CA ARG A 201 -21.44 -15.53 52.61
C ARG A 201 -21.47 -15.74 51.10
N LEU A 202 -20.31 -15.84 50.48
CA LEU A 202 -20.17 -15.99 49.03
C LEU A 202 -19.45 -17.29 48.72
N SER A 203 -20.16 -18.17 48.01
CA SER A 203 -19.56 -19.36 47.42
C SER A 203 -18.46 -18.97 46.44
N ARG A 204 -17.51 -19.88 46.16
CA ARG A 204 -16.42 -19.61 45.23
C ARG A 204 -16.91 -19.23 43.82
N LYS A 205 -18.03 -19.81 43.38
CA LYS A 205 -18.67 -19.44 42.10
C LYS A 205 -19.13 -17.99 42.13
N GLU A 206 -19.80 -17.55 43.19
CA GLU A 206 -20.26 -16.16 43.33
C GLU A 206 -19.09 -15.18 43.45
N GLN A 207 -18.00 -15.57 44.10
CA GLN A 207 -16.77 -14.76 44.12
C GLN A 207 -16.22 -14.57 42.70
N MET A 208 -16.19 -15.62 41.89
CA MET A 208 -15.78 -15.56 40.48
C MET A 208 -16.74 -14.69 39.65
N GLU A 209 -18.06 -14.78 39.88
CA GLU A 209 -19.06 -13.94 39.22
C GLU A 209 -18.86 -12.44 39.53
N VAL A 210 -18.58 -12.09 40.78
CA VAL A 210 -18.30 -10.69 41.16
C VAL A 210 -17.07 -10.16 40.41
N VAL A 211 -16.02 -10.97 40.31
CA VAL A 211 -14.79 -10.59 39.59
C VAL A 211 -15.02 -10.51 38.09
N ALA A 212 -15.78 -11.46 37.52
CA ALA A 212 -16.19 -11.44 36.12
C ALA A 212 -16.98 -10.15 35.82
N GLY A 213 -17.93 -9.76 36.66
CA GLY A 213 -18.68 -8.50 36.51
C GLY A 213 -17.78 -7.25 36.53
N ILE A 214 -16.73 -7.23 37.35
CA ILE A 214 -15.73 -6.15 37.32
C ILE A 214 -14.93 -6.17 36.01
N CYS A 215 -14.54 -7.37 35.54
CA CYS A 215 -13.82 -7.54 34.27
C CYS A 215 -14.67 -7.11 33.08
N ASP A 216 -15.97 -7.42 33.06
CA ASP A 216 -16.90 -7.07 31.98
C ASP A 216 -17.11 -5.56 31.90
N ARG A 217 -17.23 -4.87 33.04
CA ARG A 217 -17.31 -3.40 33.08
C ARG A 217 -16.02 -2.74 32.58
N PHE A 218 -14.87 -3.27 32.98
CA PHE A 218 -13.59 -2.82 32.44
C PHE A 218 -13.50 -3.09 30.93
N ALA A 219 -13.93 -4.27 30.48
CA ALA A 219 -13.95 -4.67 29.09
C ALA A 219 -14.81 -3.72 28.26
N SER A 220 -15.96 -3.29 28.76
CA SER A 220 -16.83 -2.31 28.10
C SER A 220 -16.13 -0.96 27.89
N VAL A 221 -15.48 -0.41 28.91
CA VAL A 221 -14.71 0.85 28.81
C VAL A 221 -13.53 0.68 27.85
N PHE A 222 -12.85 -0.45 27.90
CA PHE A 222 -11.76 -0.77 27.00
C PHE A 222 -12.24 -0.88 25.54
N ALA A 223 -13.35 -1.58 25.31
CA ALA A 223 -13.92 -1.83 23.99
C ALA A 223 -14.29 -0.53 23.29
N GLN A 224 -14.90 0.43 23.99
CA GLN A 224 -15.21 1.75 23.43
C GLN A 224 -13.95 2.48 22.94
N ASN A 225 -12.88 2.48 23.72
CA ASN A 225 -11.62 3.11 23.33
C ASN A 225 -10.93 2.35 22.18
N ALA A 226 -10.91 1.01 22.27
CA ALA A 226 -10.35 0.14 21.24
C ALA A 226 -11.08 0.32 19.91
N GLN A 227 -12.41 0.37 19.92
CA GLN A 227 -13.25 0.58 18.75
C GLN A 227 -12.98 1.94 18.09
N HIS A 228 -12.81 3.01 18.88
CA HIS A 228 -12.42 4.31 18.34
C HIS A 228 -11.07 4.25 17.61
N ASN A 229 -10.07 3.62 18.22
CA ASN A 229 -8.75 3.46 17.59
C ASN A 229 -8.81 2.58 16.33
N LEU A 230 -9.58 1.48 16.38
CA LEU A 230 -9.77 0.58 15.25
C LEU A 230 -10.48 1.28 14.10
N ALA A 231 -11.55 2.03 14.36
CA ALA A 231 -12.27 2.80 13.36
C ALA A 231 -11.35 3.83 12.67
N GLN A 232 -10.44 4.48 13.43
CA GLN A 232 -9.46 5.39 12.84
C GLN A 232 -8.48 4.67 11.90
N ILE A 233 -7.99 3.50 12.30
CA ILE A 233 -7.09 2.70 11.47
C ILE A 233 -7.81 2.21 10.23
N GLU A 234 -9.04 1.75 10.38
CA GLU A 234 -9.88 1.24 9.32
C GLU A 234 -10.21 2.31 8.29
N ALA A 235 -10.63 3.51 8.74
CA ALA A 235 -10.83 4.65 7.85
C ALA A 235 -9.56 4.96 7.04
N GLN A 236 -8.39 4.92 7.69
CA GLN A 236 -7.12 5.14 6.99
C GLN A 236 -6.79 4.01 6.00
N VAL A 237 -7.12 2.77 6.34
CA VAL A 237 -6.95 1.61 5.45
C VAL A 237 -7.88 1.69 4.25
N GLN A 238 -9.13 2.12 4.43
CA GLN A 238 -10.09 2.35 3.35
C GLN A 238 -9.59 3.47 2.41
N LEU A 239 -9.10 4.59 2.98
CA LEU A 239 -8.48 5.65 2.20
C LEU A 239 -7.24 5.18 1.43
N ALA A 240 -6.51 4.20 1.95
CA ALA A 240 -5.34 3.60 1.29
C ALA A 240 -5.68 2.51 0.25
N GLN A 241 -6.96 2.12 0.09
CA GLN A 241 -7.34 1.05 -0.85
C GLN A 241 -6.86 1.34 -2.28
N LEU A 242 -6.22 0.32 -2.88
CA LEU A 242 -5.57 0.38 -4.19
C LEU A 242 -6.37 -0.29 -5.31
N SER A 243 -7.47 -0.96 -4.99
CA SER A 243 -8.28 -1.74 -5.93
C SER A 243 -8.77 -0.90 -7.11
N MET A 244 -9.34 0.28 -6.84
CA MET A 244 -9.82 1.20 -7.87
C MET A 244 -8.69 1.75 -8.74
N LEU A 245 -7.53 2.04 -8.15
CA LEU A 245 -6.36 2.50 -8.89
C LEU A 245 -5.85 1.41 -9.84
N ALA A 246 -5.74 0.17 -9.35
CA ALA A 246 -5.34 -0.99 -10.15
C ALA A 246 -6.34 -1.28 -11.29
N LYS A 247 -7.65 -1.24 -11.02
CA LYS A 247 -8.71 -1.41 -12.02
C LYS A 247 -8.60 -0.35 -13.14
N ARG A 248 -8.46 0.92 -12.76
CA ARG A 248 -8.33 2.03 -13.74
C ARG A 248 -7.02 1.95 -14.55
N LEU A 249 -5.91 1.56 -13.92
CA LEU A 249 -4.65 1.32 -14.62
C LEU A 249 -4.78 0.17 -15.64
N ARG A 250 -5.39 -0.94 -15.24
CA ARG A 250 -5.67 -2.06 -16.14
C ARG A 250 -6.52 -1.63 -17.33
N LYS A 251 -7.57 -0.86 -17.10
CA LYS A 251 -8.40 -0.28 -18.18
C LYS A 251 -7.59 0.58 -19.14
N LEU A 252 -6.64 1.39 -18.64
CA LEU A 252 -5.75 2.19 -19.49
C LEU A 252 -4.78 1.31 -20.28
N GLN A 253 -4.19 0.29 -19.64
CA GLN A 253 -3.35 -0.68 -20.30
C GLN A 253 -4.12 -1.41 -21.41
N ASP A 254 -5.36 -1.81 -21.15
CA ASP A 254 -6.20 -2.49 -22.13
C ASP A 254 -6.47 -1.60 -23.36
N GLN A 255 -6.66 -0.29 -23.18
CA GLN A 255 -6.79 0.65 -24.30
C GLN A 255 -5.51 0.73 -25.16
N ILE A 256 -4.33 0.57 -24.56
CA ILE A 256 -3.03 0.69 -25.24
C ILE A 256 -2.61 -0.63 -25.91
N PHE A 257 -2.89 -1.76 -25.27
CA PHE A 257 -2.41 -3.08 -25.70
C PHE A 257 -3.46 -3.93 -26.43
N TYR A 258 -4.75 -3.74 -26.18
CA TYR A 258 -5.82 -4.58 -26.73
C TYR A 258 -6.85 -3.77 -27.55
N LEU A 259 -7.35 -4.37 -28.64
CA LEU A 259 -8.50 -3.84 -29.38
C LEU A 259 -9.78 -4.18 -28.60
N ASN A 260 -10.31 -3.24 -27.82
CA ASN A 260 -11.72 -3.33 -27.46
C ASN A 260 -12.56 -3.00 -28.70
N ASN A 261 -12.93 -4.04 -29.47
CA ASN A 261 -13.96 -3.94 -30.52
C ASN A 261 -15.36 -3.67 -29.94
N THR A 262 -15.50 -3.65 -28.61
CA THR A 262 -16.75 -3.51 -27.87
C THR A 262 -17.40 -2.13 -27.94
N SER A 263 -16.71 -1.09 -28.40
CA SER A 263 -17.29 0.26 -28.48
C SER A 263 -18.31 0.46 -29.62
N SER A 264 -18.61 -0.57 -30.42
CA SER A 264 -19.45 -0.42 -31.62
C SER A 264 -20.90 -0.89 -31.48
N SER A 265 -21.37 -1.30 -30.29
CA SER A 265 -22.74 -1.84 -30.15
C SER A 265 -23.65 -1.27 -29.05
N THR A 266 -23.23 -0.34 -28.18
CA THR A 266 -24.03 0.00 -26.97
C THR A 266 -24.71 1.37 -26.98
N THR A 267 -24.72 2.15 -28.06
CA THR A 267 -25.42 3.46 -28.00
C THR A 267 -26.04 3.86 -29.33
N GLN A 268 -27.24 3.34 -29.60
CA GLN A 268 -28.15 4.01 -30.54
C GLN A 268 -29.65 3.83 -30.24
N GLN A 269 -30.04 3.51 -29.00
CA GLN A 269 -31.47 3.37 -28.69
C GLN A 269 -31.87 3.85 -27.28
N GLN A 270 -31.54 5.09 -26.91
CA GLN A 270 -32.33 5.87 -25.94
C GLN A 270 -31.86 7.33 -25.89
N GLN A 271 -32.23 8.12 -26.91
CA GLN A 271 -32.25 9.58 -26.81
C GLN A 271 -33.50 10.11 -27.51
N SER A 272 -34.58 10.23 -26.76
CA SER A 272 -35.68 11.16 -27.04
C SER A 272 -36.44 11.48 -25.76
N ALA A 273 -35.91 12.42 -24.97
CA ALA A 273 -36.68 13.44 -24.24
C ALA A 273 -35.74 14.27 -23.35
N THR A 274 -35.55 15.50 -23.80
CA THR A 274 -35.03 16.72 -23.14
C THR A 274 -35.27 16.86 -21.63
N GLY A 275 -34.28 17.38 -20.89
CA GLY A 275 -34.52 17.99 -19.59
C GLY A 275 -33.28 18.28 -18.73
N ILE A 276 -32.61 19.40 -19.01
CA ILE A 276 -31.84 20.29 -18.12
C ILE A 276 -31.79 19.88 -16.63
N ASP A 277 -30.60 19.51 -16.13
CA ASP A 277 -29.93 19.98 -14.88
C ASP A 277 -29.00 18.93 -14.25
N ASN A 278 -27.89 19.45 -13.71
CA ASN A 278 -26.94 18.85 -12.74
C ASN A 278 -25.93 17.79 -13.19
N LEU A 279 -24.66 18.21 -13.07
CA LEU A 279 -23.48 17.38 -12.83
C LEU A 279 -23.63 16.70 -11.45
N ASP A 280 -24.31 15.57 -11.39
CA ASP A 280 -24.25 14.66 -10.25
C ASP A 280 -23.07 13.69 -10.44
N LEU A 281 -22.15 13.70 -9.48
CA LEU A 281 -20.94 12.88 -9.40
C LEU A 281 -21.16 11.62 -8.54
N ASP A 282 -22.40 11.14 -8.40
CA ASP A 282 -22.76 10.13 -7.39
C ASP A 282 -23.24 8.76 -7.96
N ASP A 283 -23.08 8.48 -9.25
CA ASP A 283 -23.58 7.22 -9.86
C ASP A 283 -22.45 6.22 -10.24
N GLU A 284 -21.57 5.88 -9.27
CA GLU A 284 -20.72 4.67 -9.34
C GLU A 284 -21.08 3.66 -8.23
N ASN A 285 -22.36 3.60 -7.85
CA ASN A 285 -22.91 2.62 -6.91
C ASN A 285 -24.02 1.76 -7.55
N GLN A 286 -23.94 1.50 -8.86
CA GLN A 286 -24.80 0.51 -9.52
C GLN A 286 -24.33 -0.90 -9.17
N GLU A 287 -25.01 -1.45 -8.17
CA GLU A 287 -25.43 -2.85 -8.01
C GLU A 287 -24.66 -3.87 -8.88
N GLU A 288 -23.66 -4.54 -8.28
CA GLU A 288 -23.40 -5.96 -8.58
C GLU A 288 -24.65 -6.74 -8.10
N THR A 289 -25.64 -6.89 -8.98
CA THR A 289 -26.66 -7.93 -8.82
C THR A 289 -26.01 -9.28 -9.03
N ASP A 290 -25.94 -10.06 -7.95
CA ASP A 290 -25.64 -11.49 -7.92
C ASP A 290 -26.57 -12.26 -8.86
N ASP A 291 -26.08 -12.60 -10.06
CA ASP A 291 -26.63 -13.68 -10.87
C ASP A 291 -26.05 -15.02 -10.37
N GLU A 292 -26.53 -15.47 -9.20
CA GLU A 292 -26.42 -16.86 -8.75
C GLU A 292 -27.54 -17.69 -9.41
N ASP A 293 -27.37 -18.01 -10.69
CA ASP A 293 -28.18 -19.05 -11.36
C ASP A 293 -27.47 -20.40 -11.27
N ASP A 294 -27.98 -21.21 -10.33
CA ASP A 294 -28.48 -22.57 -10.56
C ASP A 294 -27.58 -23.53 -11.37
N VAL A 295 -26.76 -24.29 -10.65
CA VAL A 295 -26.29 -25.61 -11.11
C VAL A 295 -26.63 -26.66 -10.07
N SER A 296 -27.89 -27.08 -10.08
CA SER A 296 -28.31 -28.32 -9.44
C SER A 296 -27.86 -29.55 -10.25
N SER A 297 -27.41 -30.57 -9.51
CA SER A 297 -27.25 -31.99 -9.88
C SER A 297 -25.89 -32.44 -10.44
N ILE A 298 -25.08 -33.06 -9.56
CA ILE A 298 -24.62 -34.43 -9.83
C ILE A 298 -24.31 -35.18 -8.52
N ASP A 299 -25.04 -36.27 -8.31
CA ASP A 299 -24.76 -37.33 -7.36
C ASP A 299 -23.34 -37.90 -7.57
N GLY A 300 -22.63 -38.14 -6.47
CA GLY A 300 -21.26 -38.63 -6.50
C GLY A 300 -20.76 -39.07 -5.13
N ASP A 301 -21.43 -40.09 -4.57
CA ASP A 301 -20.90 -41.00 -3.57
C ASP A 301 -19.46 -41.42 -3.91
N ILE A 302 -18.52 -41.33 -2.96
CA ILE A 302 -17.33 -42.19 -2.77
C ILE A 302 -16.48 -41.64 -1.61
N GLY A 303 -16.29 -42.47 -0.58
CA GLY A 303 -14.94 -42.77 -0.08
C GLY A 303 -14.40 -41.97 1.10
N ARG A 304 -14.71 -42.45 2.31
CA ARG A 304 -13.89 -42.27 3.52
C ARG A 304 -12.41 -42.54 3.25
N SER A 305 -11.52 -41.67 3.72
CA SER A 305 -10.16 -42.05 4.14
C SER A 305 -9.70 -41.17 5.29
N GLN A 306 -9.53 -41.82 6.44
CA GLN A 306 -8.82 -41.34 7.63
C GLN A 306 -7.38 -40.96 7.26
N ILE A 307 -6.92 -39.80 7.69
CA ILE A 307 -5.49 -39.51 7.83
C ILE A 307 -5.26 -38.92 9.22
N ASP A 308 -4.55 -39.69 10.04
CA ASP A 308 -4.07 -39.32 11.37
C ASP A 308 -3.06 -38.16 11.31
N PRO A 309 -3.05 -37.23 12.27
CA PRO A 309 -2.00 -36.24 12.39
C PRO A 309 -0.78 -36.79 13.16
N LEU A 310 0.36 -36.84 12.47
CA LEU A 310 1.69 -37.09 13.04
C LEU A 310 2.15 -35.93 13.96
N PRO A 311 2.93 -36.20 15.04
CA PRO A 311 3.43 -35.18 15.94
C PRO A 311 4.73 -34.51 15.45
N PRO A 312 5.03 -33.25 15.87
CA PRO A 312 6.18 -32.50 15.38
C PRO A 312 7.53 -32.92 16.00
N PRO A 313 8.67 -32.68 15.32
CA PRO A 313 9.99 -33.09 15.78
C PRO A 313 10.52 -32.19 16.91
N ARG A 314 11.05 -32.82 17.96
CA ARG A 314 11.78 -32.16 19.05
C ARG A 314 13.16 -31.68 18.56
N HIS A 315 13.34 -30.37 18.41
CA HIS A 315 14.68 -29.81 18.21
C HIS A 315 15.47 -29.73 19.53
N HIS A 316 16.59 -30.45 19.52
CA HIS A 316 17.55 -30.58 20.59
C HIS A 316 18.40 -29.30 20.70
N ARG A 317 18.33 -28.64 21.86
CA ARG A 317 19.03 -27.40 22.19
C ARG A 317 20.50 -27.70 22.55
N GLN A 318 21.40 -27.74 21.57
CA GLN A 318 22.84 -27.79 21.85
C GLN A 318 23.36 -26.41 22.27
N ARG A 319 23.79 -26.33 23.53
CA ARG A 319 24.62 -25.25 24.08
C ARG A 319 25.97 -25.25 23.36
N ARG A 320 26.37 -24.11 22.79
CA ARG A 320 27.78 -23.84 22.51
C ARG A 320 28.21 -22.59 23.26
N SER A 321 29.12 -22.83 24.21
CA SER A 321 29.89 -21.82 24.95
C SER A 321 31.36 -21.93 24.52
N HIS A 322 32.05 -20.78 24.55
CA HIS A 322 33.49 -20.57 24.32
C HIS A 322 33.90 -20.67 22.83
N ARG A 323 34.91 -19.95 22.30
CA ARG A 323 36.02 -19.20 22.90
C ARG A 323 36.66 -18.27 21.84
N SER A 324 37.16 -17.14 22.27
CA SER A 324 38.20 -16.30 21.62
C SER A 324 39.42 -17.08 21.10
N ARG A 325 40.00 -16.72 19.94
CA ARG A 325 41.33 -16.07 19.79
C ARG A 325 41.80 -15.98 18.32
N GLN A 326 42.53 -14.90 18.08
CA GLN A 326 43.34 -14.51 16.92
C GLN A 326 44.18 -15.65 16.29
N ARG A 327 44.40 -15.58 14.96
CA ARG A 327 45.76 -15.40 14.38
C ARG A 327 45.72 -15.09 12.87
N ARG A 328 46.50 -14.08 12.47
CA ARG A 328 47.03 -13.87 11.11
C ARG A 328 48.00 -15.02 10.76
N THR A 329 48.07 -15.41 9.48
CA THR A 329 49.32 -15.45 8.66
C THR A 329 49.06 -15.99 7.23
N THR A 330 49.59 -15.24 6.26
CA THR A 330 50.29 -15.65 5.02
C THR A 330 49.61 -16.53 3.95
N GLY A 331 49.31 -15.90 2.81
CA GLY A 331 49.99 -16.12 1.52
C GLY A 331 49.85 -17.47 0.82
N ALA A 332 49.02 -17.53 -0.23
CA ALA A 332 49.22 -18.36 -1.42
C ALA A 332 48.40 -17.80 -2.62
N PRO A 333 48.95 -17.77 -3.84
CA PRO A 333 48.27 -17.25 -5.03
C PRO A 333 47.42 -18.35 -5.69
N SER A 334 46.15 -18.07 -5.95
CA SER A 334 45.27 -18.98 -6.68
C SER A 334 44.51 -18.23 -7.77
N ALA A 335 44.76 -18.72 -9.00
CA ALA A 335 43.99 -18.70 -10.26
C ALA A 335 43.02 -17.55 -10.60
N PRO A 336 42.99 -17.10 -11.88
CA PRO A 336 42.04 -16.12 -12.35
C PRO A 336 40.62 -16.70 -12.38
N LEU A 337 39.71 -16.04 -11.69
CA LEU A 337 38.27 -16.29 -11.77
C LEU A 337 37.74 -15.94 -13.17
N PRO A 338 36.82 -16.72 -13.74
CA PRO A 338 36.13 -16.34 -14.98
C PRO A 338 35.28 -15.08 -14.76
N PRO A 339 35.12 -14.22 -15.78
CA PRO A 339 34.31 -13.02 -15.68
C PRO A 339 32.84 -13.40 -15.36
N PRO A 340 32.14 -12.60 -14.53
CA PRO A 340 30.73 -12.82 -14.28
C PRO A 340 29.97 -12.61 -15.59
N MET A 341 29.36 -13.67 -16.11
CA MET A 341 28.32 -13.55 -17.12
C MET A 341 27.20 -12.68 -16.53
N ALA A 342 27.07 -11.46 -17.04
CA ALA A 342 25.84 -10.69 -16.85
C ALA A 342 24.69 -11.52 -17.43
N PRO A 343 23.60 -11.76 -16.67
CA PRO A 343 22.46 -12.43 -17.24
C PRO A 343 21.89 -11.54 -18.35
N PRO A 344 21.51 -12.12 -19.51
CA PRO A 344 20.70 -11.38 -20.46
C PRO A 344 19.41 -10.96 -19.71
N PHE A 345 19.01 -9.70 -19.87
CA PHE A 345 17.69 -9.22 -19.47
C PHE A 345 16.65 -10.06 -20.22
N ALA A 346 16.30 -11.19 -19.64
CA ALA A 346 15.17 -11.98 -20.05
C ALA A 346 13.96 -11.09 -19.84
N GLN A 347 13.28 -10.80 -20.94
CA GLN A 347 11.92 -10.27 -20.95
C GLN A 347 11.00 -11.34 -20.37
N PHE A 348 11.12 -11.59 -19.08
CA PHE A 348 10.04 -12.15 -18.30
C PHE A 348 8.98 -11.06 -18.28
N ARG A 349 8.07 -11.11 -19.27
CA ARG A 349 6.68 -10.85 -18.93
C ARG A 349 6.33 -11.90 -17.89
N SER A 350 6.60 -11.57 -16.64
CA SER A 350 5.92 -12.20 -15.52
C SER A 350 4.46 -11.94 -15.80
N VAL A 351 3.79 -12.90 -16.42
CA VAL A 351 2.35 -13.02 -16.32
C VAL A 351 2.15 -13.28 -14.84
N ALA A 352 2.08 -12.18 -14.08
CA ALA A 352 2.11 -12.22 -12.63
C ALA A 352 0.99 -13.16 -12.20
N PRO A 353 1.29 -14.24 -11.45
CA PRO A 353 0.26 -15.11 -10.95
C PRO A 353 -0.69 -14.28 -10.09
N SER A 354 -1.92 -14.14 -10.59
CA SER A 354 -3.13 -13.92 -9.81
C SER A 354 -3.08 -12.82 -8.74
N LEU A 355 -3.40 -11.60 -9.17
CA LEU A 355 -3.95 -10.50 -8.36
C LEU A 355 -5.37 -10.83 -7.79
N TRP A 356 -5.69 -12.12 -7.64
CA TRP A 356 -6.97 -12.65 -7.16
C TRP A 356 -6.99 -12.85 -5.63
N TYR A 357 -5.92 -12.48 -4.92
CA TYR A 357 -5.76 -12.78 -3.49
C TYR A 357 -6.30 -11.70 -2.54
N ILE A 358 -7.06 -10.72 -3.02
CA ILE A 358 -7.43 -9.53 -2.24
C ILE A 358 -8.89 -9.17 -2.50
N GLN A 359 -9.80 -10.05 -2.11
CA GLN A 359 -11.22 -9.71 -2.11
C GLN A 359 -11.88 -9.88 -0.74
N ASP A 360 -11.21 -10.53 0.21
CA ASP A 360 -11.67 -10.56 1.61
C ASP A 360 -11.28 -9.25 2.30
N ASP A 361 -12.07 -8.20 2.07
CA ASP A 361 -11.94 -6.87 2.70
C ASP A 361 -12.20 -6.90 4.23
N THR A 362 -12.43 -8.08 4.82
CA THR A 362 -12.73 -8.28 6.25
C THR A 362 -11.56 -8.02 7.22
N GLY A 363 -10.46 -7.42 6.75
CA GLY A 363 -9.13 -7.50 7.35
C GLY A 363 -8.93 -6.90 8.74
N LEU A 364 -9.88 -6.13 9.29
CA LEU A 364 -9.81 -5.56 10.65
C LEU A 364 -11.09 -5.79 11.49
N HIS A 365 -12.25 -5.92 10.84
CA HIS A 365 -13.53 -6.18 11.50
C HIS A 365 -13.59 -7.55 12.21
N SER A 366 -12.73 -8.48 11.81
CA SER A 366 -12.69 -9.83 12.35
C SER A 366 -11.93 -9.94 13.68
N ILE A 367 -11.27 -8.89 14.16
CA ILE A 367 -10.51 -8.95 15.42
C ILE A 367 -11.50 -8.96 16.59
N PRO A 368 -11.64 -10.09 17.33
CA PRO A 368 -12.59 -10.16 18.42
C PRO A 368 -12.19 -9.23 19.55
N THR A 369 -13.19 -8.65 20.21
CA THR A 369 -12.97 -7.89 21.45
C THR A 369 -12.37 -8.83 22.50
N PRO A 370 -11.27 -8.45 23.18
CA PRO A 370 -10.61 -9.35 24.10
C PRO A 370 -11.46 -9.57 25.35
N SER A 371 -11.56 -10.83 25.79
CA SER A 371 -12.13 -11.14 27.10
C SER A 371 -11.14 -10.83 28.20
N PHE A 372 -11.55 -10.00 29.16
CA PHE A 372 -10.77 -9.71 30.37
C PHE A 372 -11.07 -10.69 31.52
N VAL A 373 -12.10 -11.53 31.38
CA VAL A 373 -12.43 -12.55 32.37
C VAL A 373 -11.28 -13.57 32.42
N PRO A 374 -10.69 -13.83 33.61
CA PRO A 374 -9.63 -14.81 33.72
C PRO A 374 -10.10 -16.20 33.29
N SER A 375 -9.24 -16.91 32.57
CA SER A 375 -9.50 -18.29 32.19
C SER A 375 -9.53 -19.19 33.44
N PRO A 376 -10.21 -20.36 33.41
CA PRO A 376 -10.36 -21.26 34.56
C PRO A 376 -9.06 -21.55 35.34
N TRP A 377 -7.93 -21.71 34.65
CA TRP A 377 -6.63 -21.99 35.25
C TRP A 377 -5.94 -20.78 35.91
N GLN A 378 -6.41 -19.56 35.68
CA GLN A 378 -5.82 -18.35 36.25
C GLN A 378 -6.43 -17.98 37.62
N TRP A 379 -7.59 -18.54 37.95
CA TRP A 379 -8.29 -18.23 39.20
C TRP A 379 -7.53 -18.61 40.47
N PRO A 380 -6.82 -19.74 40.56
CA PRO A 380 -6.04 -20.05 41.76
C PRO A 380 -4.93 -19.02 42.06
N ASP A 381 -4.34 -18.43 41.02
CA ASP A 381 -3.28 -17.43 41.17
C ASP A 381 -3.84 -16.05 41.57
N LEU A 382 -5.02 -15.70 41.04
CA LEU A 382 -5.69 -14.43 41.29
C LEU A 382 -6.46 -14.42 42.61
N LEU A 383 -7.33 -15.42 42.82
CA LEU A 383 -8.21 -15.57 43.97
C LEU A 383 -7.56 -16.47 45.02
N GLN A 384 -6.86 -15.83 45.95
CA GLN A 384 -6.14 -16.50 47.02
C GLN A 384 -7.05 -16.65 48.22
N VAL A 385 -7.28 -17.90 48.62
CA VAL A 385 -7.95 -18.21 49.89
C VAL A 385 -6.95 -17.94 51.00
N GLN A 386 -7.30 -17.05 51.93
CA GLN A 386 -6.42 -16.66 53.03
C GLN A 386 -6.91 -17.28 54.33
N ARG A 387 -5.96 -17.75 55.12
CA ARG A 387 -6.21 -18.10 56.52
C ARG A 387 -5.69 -16.95 57.38
N PRO A 388 -6.49 -16.44 58.34
CA PRO A 388 -6.01 -15.44 59.29
C PRO A 388 -4.68 -15.91 59.91
N TYR A 389 -3.74 -14.99 60.07
CA TYR A 389 -2.46 -15.35 60.67
C TYR A 389 -2.68 -15.65 62.15
N ASP A 390 -2.65 -16.92 62.54
CA ASP A 390 -2.64 -17.30 63.95
C ASP A 390 -1.20 -17.16 64.51
N PRO A 391 -0.93 -16.18 65.38
CA PRO A 391 0.37 -16.03 66.00
C PRO A 391 0.78 -17.23 66.87
N MET A 392 -0.17 -18.07 67.30
CA MET A 392 0.09 -19.25 68.13
C MET A 392 0.70 -20.42 67.33
N LEU A 393 0.30 -20.60 66.07
CA LEU A 393 0.76 -21.70 65.20
C LEU A 393 2.21 -21.51 64.73
N PHE A 394 2.65 -20.27 64.51
CA PHE A 394 4.05 -19.97 64.23
C PHE A 394 4.83 -19.80 65.52
N GLY A 395 4.73 -20.81 66.38
CA GLY A 395 5.50 -20.97 67.60
C GLY A 395 6.89 -20.38 67.39
N LEU A 396 7.04 -19.12 67.81
CA LEU A 396 8.30 -18.57 68.23
C LEU A 396 8.61 -19.42 69.44
N ILE A 397 9.10 -20.64 69.20
CA ILE A 397 10.04 -21.33 70.03
C ILE A 397 11.12 -20.28 70.15
N LYS A 398 10.96 -19.45 71.17
CA LYS A 398 11.89 -18.44 71.62
C LYS A 398 13.14 -19.27 71.78
N ARG A 399 14.01 -19.30 70.75
CA ARG A 399 15.23 -20.11 70.76
C ARG A 399 15.90 -19.65 72.01
N ARG A 400 15.78 -20.46 73.05
CA ARG A 400 16.15 -20.12 74.42
C ARG A 400 17.60 -19.75 74.25
N ARG A 401 17.89 -18.44 74.33
CA ARG A 401 19.22 -17.90 74.06
C ARG A 401 20.10 -18.70 75.02
N LYS A 402 20.84 -19.67 74.48
CA LYS A 402 21.60 -20.62 75.29
C LYS A 402 22.54 -19.72 76.08
N GLN A 403 22.22 -19.50 77.36
CA GLN A 403 23.06 -18.73 78.26
C GLN A 403 24.40 -19.45 78.23
N ARG A 404 25.36 -18.87 77.51
CA ARG A 404 26.78 -19.20 77.68
C ARG A 404 27.16 -18.64 79.05
N SER A 405 26.85 -19.40 80.08
CA SER A 405 27.53 -19.31 81.36
C SER A 405 28.89 -19.98 81.17
N HIS A 406 29.94 -19.18 80.95
CA HIS A 406 31.32 -19.45 81.38
C HIS A 406 32.08 -18.14 81.24
N GLN A 407 32.30 -17.48 82.39
CA GLN A 407 33.62 -17.33 83.04
C GLN A 407 34.46 -16.21 82.44
N SER A 408 34.41 -15.05 83.10
CA SER A 408 35.57 -14.19 83.33
C SER A 408 36.43 -14.84 84.44
N PRO A 409 37.78 -14.66 84.48
CA PRO A 409 38.36 -13.36 84.83
C PRO A 409 39.66 -12.97 84.08
N GLN A 410 39.83 -11.64 83.95
CA GLN A 410 41.10 -10.86 84.02
C GLN A 410 42.19 -11.20 82.98
N SER A 411 42.84 -10.27 82.27
CA SER A 411 43.24 -8.89 82.56
C SER A 411 43.84 -8.25 81.30
N SER A 412 43.86 -6.91 81.30
CA SER A 412 44.80 -6.02 80.60
C SER A 412 44.93 -6.06 79.06
N SER A 413 44.48 -4.99 78.41
CA SER A 413 45.33 -3.91 77.89
C SER A 413 44.80 -3.31 76.57
N LEU A 414 45.18 -2.04 76.39
CA LEU A 414 44.71 -1.05 75.44
C LEU A 414 44.73 -1.52 73.97
N SER A 415 43.70 -1.13 73.21
CA SER A 415 43.86 -0.80 71.79
C SER A 415 42.62 -0.07 71.26
N THR A 416 42.81 1.21 70.96
CA THR A 416 41.94 2.10 70.19
C THR A 416 41.71 1.56 68.78
N GLY A 417 40.44 1.43 68.38
CA GLY A 417 40.08 0.96 67.04
C GLY A 417 38.62 1.22 66.72
N THR A 418 38.27 2.48 66.56
CA THR A 418 36.95 2.98 66.17
C THR A 418 36.62 2.51 64.75
N LEU A 419 35.68 1.57 64.61
CA LEU A 419 35.05 1.22 63.32
C LEU A 419 33.54 1.45 63.36
N PRO A 420 32.94 1.85 62.23
CA PRO A 420 31.81 2.76 62.25
C PRO A 420 30.44 2.06 62.23
N ARG A 421 29.50 2.77 62.85
CA ARG A 421 28.05 2.64 62.70
C ARG A 421 27.66 2.56 61.22
N GLN A 422 26.96 1.49 60.86
CA GLN A 422 26.25 1.35 59.59
C GLN A 422 24.92 2.10 59.68
N THR A 423 24.94 3.40 59.39
CA THR A 423 23.74 4.21 59.12
C THR A 423 23.50 4.24 57.62
N PHE A 424 22.33 3.76 57.18
CA PHE A 424 21.86 3.98 55.81
C PHE A 424 21.45 5.46 55.67
N ILE A 425 22.37 6.28 55.17
CA ILE A 425 22.10 7.63 54.68
C ILE A 425 21.96 7.54 53.16
N VAL A 426 20.73 7.63 52.65
CA VAL A 426 20.47 7.86 51.23
C VAL A 426 20.69 9.35 50.97
N ARG A 427 21.87 9.71 50.47
CA ARG A 427 22.13 11.04 49.91
C ARG A 427 21.70 11.06 48.45
N PHE A 428 20.63 11.81 48.16
CA PHE A 428 20.36 12.33 46.82
C PHE A 428 21.43 13.37 46.45
N LYS A 429 22.17 13.15 45.37
CA LYS A 429 22.95 14.18 44.67
C LYS A 429 23.23 13.73 43.24
N GLY A 430 22.84 14.55 42.25
CA GLY A 430 23.41 14.47 40.91
C GLY A 430 22.44 14.42 39.72
N LEU A 431 21.31 15.12 39.73
CA LEU A 431 20.64 15.51 38.48
C LEU A 431 20.94 16.98 38.24
N PHE A 432 22.04 17.29 37.56
CA PHE A 432 22.23 18.45 36.68
C PHE A 432 23.64 18.32 36.06
N SER A 433 23.71 17.94 34.78
CA SER A 433 24.79 18.41 33.91
C SER A 433 24.35 18.35 32.44
N THR A 434 24.11 19.55 31.92
CA THR A 434 24.52 20.05 30.60
C THR A 434 24.09 19.29 29.33
N ARG A 435 22.94 19.72 28.80
CA ARG A 435 22.85 20.52 27.56
C ARG A 435 24.02 20.31 26.58
N THR A 436 23.82 19.50 25.56
CA THR A 436 24.48 19.68 24.25
C THR A 436 23.39 19.80 23.19
N ARG A 437 23.29 21.02 22.65
CA ARG A 437 22.57 21.33 21.42
C ARG A 437 23.37 20.71 20.28
N TYR A 438 22.73 19.88 19.47
CA TYR A 438 23.10 19.73 18.08
C TYR A 438 21.89 20.15 17.24
N THR A 439 22.03 21.34 16.68
CA THR A 439 21.26 21.84 15.54
C THR A 439 21.65 21.01 14.32
N ALA A 440 20.71 20.22 13.80
CA ALA A 440 20.83 19.64 12.48
C ALA A 440 20.08 20.53 11.49
N THR A 441 20.86 21.18 10.64
CA THR A 441 20.46 21.99 9.48
C THR A 441 19.81 21.09 8.42
N PRO A 442 18.60 21.37 7.92
CA PRO A 442 18.09 20.71 6.71
C PRO A 442 18.69 21.36 5.45
N PRO A 443 18.93 20.60 4.37
CA PRO A 443 19.45 21.14 3.12
C PRO A 443 18.36 21.91 2.36
N ALA A 444 18.82 22.97 1.70
CA ALA A 444 18.04 23.93 0.92
C ALA A 444 17.20 23.25 -0.17
N THR A 445 15.89 23.53 -0.16
CA THR A 445 15.01 23.29 -1.32
C THR A 445 14.79 24.64 -2.00
N MET A 446 15.26 24.71 -3.24
CA MET A 446 15.13 25.83 -4.17
C MET A 446 13.63 26.02 -4.52
N GLY A 447 13.19 27.27 -4.55
CA GLY A 447 11.78 27.62 -4.39
C GLY A 447 10.86 27.44 -5.59
N GLN A 448 9.56 27.41 -5.27
CA GLN A 448 8.56 28.14 -6.04
C GLN A 448 7.61 28.85 -5.08
N GLN A 449 7.49 30.15 -5.34
CA GLN A 449 6.73 31.14 -4.61
C GLN A 449 5.34 31.19 -5.22
N GLN A 450 4.31 30.78 -4.49
CA GLN A 450 2.93 31.19 -4.79
C GLN A 450 2.27 31.74 -3.53
N HIS A 451 1.92 33.01 -3.63
CA HIS A 451 1.16 33.79 -2.67
C HIS A 451 -0.29 33.27 -2.62
N TYR A 452 -0.76 32.87 -1.43
CA TYR A 452 -2.18 32.95 -1.09
C TYR A 452 -2.33 33.51 0.32
N HIS A 453 -2.99 34.67 0.41
CA HIS A 453 -3.47 35.26 1.65
C HIS A 453 -4.68 34.44 2.15
N HIS A 454 -4.64 33.97 3.40
CA HIS A 454 -5.85 33.60 4.12
C HIS A 454 -5.83 34.19 5.53
N SER A 455 -6.82 35.04 5.77
CA SER A 455 -7.02 35.84 6.97
C SER A 455 -7.74 35.02 8.04
N HIS A 456 -7.45 35.35 9.30
CA HIS A 456 -8.09 34.82 10.50
C HIS A 456 -9.60 35.05 10.53
N HIS A 457 -10.36 34.06 11.05
CA HIS A 457 -11.40 34.36 12.04
C HIS A 457 -11.67 33.18 13.00
N GLN A 458 -11.57 33.50 14.28
CA GLN A 458 -12.09 32.77 15.42
C GLN A 458 -13.61 32.70 15.36
N ASN A 459 -14.23 31.61 15.82
CA ASN A 459 -15.38 31.67 16.74
C ASN A 459 -15.72 30.28 17.32
N ASN A 460 -15.90 30.27 18.64
CA ASN A 460 -16.42 29.17 19.47
C ASN A 460 -17.95 29.00 19.27
N PRO A 461 -18.51 27.84 19.70
CA PRO A 461 -19.91 27.47 19.48
C PRO A 461 -20.84 27.93 20.63
N PRO A 462 -22.17 27.99 20.40
CA PRO A 462 -23.14 27.85 21.47
C PRO A 462 -23.89 26.51 21.40
N SER A 463 -23.95 25.86 22.56
CA SER A 463 -24.89 24.82 22.93
C SER A 463 -26.33 25.22 22.65
N ASN A 464 -27.19 24.27 22.25
CA ASN A 464 -28.62 24.34 22.52
C ASN A 464 -29.19 22.96 22.85
N THR A 465 -29.80 22.93 24.02
CA THR A 465 -30.65 21.92 24.63
C THR A 465 -32.03 22.01 23.98
N THR A 466 -32.66 20.89 23.59
CA THR A 466 -34.13 20.83 23.50
C THR A 466 -34.64 19.43 23.80
N THR A 467 -35.33 19.38 24.93
CA THR A 467 -36.28 18.39 25.42
C THR A 467 -37.45 18.23 24.46
N THR A 468 -37.88 17.03 24.11
CA THR A 468 -39.30 16.76 23.79
C THR A 468 -39.68 15.34 24.19
N THR A 469 -40.76 15.30 24.94
CA THR A 469 -41.53 14.24 25.58
C THR A 469 -42.57 13.62 24.65
N GLY A 470 -42.92 12.35 24.94
CA GLY A 470 -44.20 11.69 24.63
C GLY A 470 -44.25 10.95 23.29
N ASP A 471 -44.97 9.87 23.11
CA ASP A 471 -45.77 9.00 23.98
C ASP A 471 -46.06 7.72 23.15
N ASP A 472 -46.23 6.60 23.85
CA ASP A 472 -47.18 5.52 23.61
C ASP A 472 -47.43 4.97 22.19
N HIS A 473 -47.07 3.69 22.00
CA HIS A 473 -48.05 2.72 21.50
C HIS A 473 -47.80 1.30 22.02
N GLU A 474 -48.71 0.93 22.90
CA GLU A 474 -49.07 -0.39 23.40
C GLU A 474 -49.73 -1.24 22.29
N ALA A 475 -49.30 -2.48 22.10
CA ALA A 475 -50.12 -3.55 21.52
C ALA A 475 -49.59 -4.93 21.94
N ALA A 476 -50.45 -5.66 22.64
CA ALA A 476 -50.26 -7.00 23.16
C ALA A 476 -50.74 -8.09 22.17
N ALA A 477 -50.13 -9.27 22.24
CA ALA A 477 -50.71 -10.61 22.03
C ALA A 477 -49.55 -11.61 22.28
N ASP A 478 -49.46 -12.30 23.41
CA ASP A 478 -50.22 -13.46 23.89
C ASP A 478 -49.95 -14.80 23.15
N THR A 479 -49.81 -15.83 23.97
CA THR A 479 -49.94 -17.28 23.72
C THR A 479 -48.71 -18.11 23.30
N THR A 480 -48.21 -18.89 24.27
CA THR A 480 -48.30 -20.39 24.33
C THR A 480 -46.98 -21.05 24.74
N ALA A 481 -47.08 -21.84 25.81
CA ALA A 481 -46.03 -22.65 26.44
C ALA A 481 -45.71 -23.96 25.70
N GLN A 482 -44.46 -24.44 25.78
CA GLN A 482 -44.15 -25.86 26.05
C GLN A 482 -42.65 -26.07 26.38
N PRO A 483 -42.28 -26.91 27.38
CA PRO A 483 -40.90 -27.26 27.71
C PRO A 483 -40.47 -28.61 27.09
N PRO A 484 -39.16 -28.83 26.81
CA PRO A 484 -38.67 -30.16 26.43
C PRO A 484 -38.19 -31.01 27.63
N PRO A 485 -38.14 -32.35 27.47
CA PRO A 485 -38.18 -33.33 28.56
C PRO A 485 -36.80 -33.78 29.07
N ALA A 486 -36.83 -34.39 30.26
CA ALA A 486 -35.72 -35.10 30.89
C ALA A 486 -35.29 -36.37 30.13
N PRO A 487 -34.04 -36.84 30.28
CA PRO A 487 -33.69 -38.24 30.11
C PRO A 487 -33.50 -38.95 31.46
N ALA A 488 -33.89 -40.22 31.42
CA ALA A 488 -34.01 -41.13 32.54
C ALA A 488 -32.66 -41.63 33.09
N VAL A 489 -32.76 -41.97 34.37
CA VAL A 489 -32.04 -42.96 35.17
C VAL A 489 -31.44 -44.10 34.33
N ASP A 490 -30.15 -44.39 34.55
CA ASP A 490 -29.66 -45.76 34.45
C ASP A 490 -28.83 -46.11 35.69
N ILE A 491 -29.21 -47.25 36.27
CA ILE A 491 -28.73 -47.84 37.50
C ILE A 491 -27.58 -48.76 37.10
N ASN A 492 -26.39 -48.59 37.69
CA ASN A 492 -25.45 -49.71 37.82
C ASN A 492 -24.65 -49.62 39.12
N ASP A 493 -24.81 -50.68 39.90
CA ASP A 493 -24.15 -51.03 41.15
C ASP A 493 -22.62 -51.18 41.02
N ALA A 494 -21.92 -50.67 42.04
CA ALA A 494 -20.86 -51.27 42.88
C ALA A 494 -19.97 -52.43 42.33
N PRO A 495 -18.68 -52.58 42.75
CA PRO A 495 -18.26 -52.43 44.14
C PRO A 495 -16.87 -51.84 44.46
N SER A 496 -16.83 -51.25 45.66
CA SER A 496 -15.85 -51.30 46.75
C SER A 496 -14.38 -51.69 46.53
N ALA A 497 -13.51 -50.90 47.21
CA ALA A 497 -12.17 -51.18 47.77
C ALA A 497 -11.18 -50.10 47.28
N THR A 498 -10.43 -49.35 48.09
CA THR A 498 -9.97 -49.56 49.47
C THR A 498 -9.54 -48.23 50.07
N ASN A 499 -9.94 -48.06 51.32
CA ASN A 499 -9.46 -47.09 52.30
C ASN A 499 -7.94 -46.89 52.28
N ASN A 500 -7.52 -45.64 52.22
CA ASN A 500 -6.35 -45.16 52.95
C ASN A 500 -6.77 -43.87 53.68
N ASN A 501 -7.49 -44.06 54.79
CA ASN A 501 -7.69 -43.05 55.83
C ASN A 501 -6.33 -42.74 56.45
N VAL A 502 -5.62 -41.77 55.90
CA VAL A 502 -4.79 -40.89 56.72
C VAL A 502 -5.75 -39.79 57.16
N ASP A 503 -6.34 -40.03 58.33
CA ASP A 503 -7.05 -39.06 59.15
C ASP A 503 -6.05 -38.00 59.61
N ASP A 504 -5.61 -37.18 58.66
CA ASP A 504 -4.94 -35.92 58.95
C ASP A 504 -6.06 -34.97 59.36
N GLY A 505 -6.37 -34.99 60.66
CA GLY A 505 -7.27 -34.04 61.34
C GLY A 505 -6.70 -32.62 61.29
N ILE A 506 -6.40 -32.15 60.08
CA ILE A 506 -6.23 -30.76 59.74
C ILE A 506 -7.60 -30.16 59.95
N ASP A 507 -7.77 -29.64 61.17
CA ASP A 507 -8.81 -28.73 61.61
C ASP A 507 -9.33 -27.93 60.40
N ASP A 508 -10.43 -28.40 59.82
CA ASP A 508 -11.01 -27.92 58.55
C ASP A 508 -11.81 -26.65 58.84
N SER A 509 -11.20 -25.77 59.62
CA SER A 509 -11.72 -24.46 59.92
C SER A 509 -11.87 -23.74 58.58
N PRO A 510 -13.12 -23.48 58.15
CA PRO A 510 -13.39 -22.94 56.82
C PRO A 510 -12.62 -21.63 56.70
N ALA A 511 -11.83 -21.49 55.61
CA ALA A 511 -11.06 -20.28 55.41
C ALA A 511 -12.01 -19.07 55.37
N ASP A 512 -11.89 -18.18 56.35
CA ASP A 512 -12.86 -17.11 56.56
C ASP A 512 -12.94 -16.13 55.37
N PHE A 513 -11.81 -15.93 54.67
CA PHE A 513 -11.70 -14.93 53.61
C PHE A 513 -10.97 -15.44 52.36
N ALA A 514 -11.42 -14.93 51.21
CA ALA A 514 -10.65 -14.95 49.97
C ALA A 514 -10.33 -13.52 49.55
N CYS A 515 -9.17 -13.31 48.92
CA CYS A 515 -8.78 -11.98 48.47
C CYS A 515 -8.17 -11.98 47.07
N ILE A 516 -8.37 -10.86 46.36
CA ILE A 516 -7.69 -10.54 45.10
C ILE A 516 -7.03 -9.18 45.25
N SER A 517 -5.74 -9.12 44.93
CA SER A 517 -5.04 -7.84 44.85
C SER A 517 -5.49 -7.07 43.62
N VAL A 518 -5.92 -5.82 43.81
CA VAL A 518 -6.26 -4.91 42.71
C VAL A 518 -5.06 -4.74 41.76
N SER A 519 -3.83 -4.78 42.29
CA SER A 519 -2.60 -4.74 41.49
C SER A 519 -2.42 -5.99 40.60
N ASN A 520 -2.77 -7.18 41.09
CA ASN A 520 -2.71 -8.42 40.31
C ASN A 520 -3.78 -8.40 39.19
N LEU A 521 -4.99 -7.94 39.51
CA LEU A 521 -6.06 -7.78 38.51
C LEU A 521 -5.68 -6.74 37.44
N CYS A 522 -5.07 -5.61 37.83
CA CYS A 522 -4.52 -4.63 36.88
C CYS A 522 -3.44 -5.25 36.00
N SER A 523 -2.56 -6.08 36.57
CA SER A 523 -1.50 -6.75 35.81
C SER A 523 -2.08 -7.69 34.75
N HIS A 524 -3.16 -8.40 35.08
CA HIS A 524 -3.94 -9.20 34.12
C HIS A 524 -4.52 -8.31 33.01
N PHE A 525 -5.20 -7.21 33.34
CA PHE A 525 -5.74 -6.27 32.35
C PHE A 525 -4.65 -5.67 31.45
N CYS A 526 -3.49 -5.30 32.02
CA CYS A 526 -2.34 -4.82 31.26
C CYS A 526 -1.87 -5.85 30.24
N ARG A 527 -1.81 -7.13 30.62
CA ARG A 527 -1.37 -8.22 29.75
C ARG A 527 -2.36 -8.44 28.60
N THR A 528 -3.65 -8.53 28.91
CA THR A 528 -4.72 -8.74 27.92
C THR A 528 -4.80 -7.56 26.94
N GLY A 529 -4.85 -6.32 27.45
CA GLY A 529 -4.89 -5.12 26.60
C GLY A 529 -3.64 -4.96 25.74
N ARG A 530 -2.45 -5.31 26.27
CA ARG A 530 -1.22 -5.34 25.47
C ARG A 530 -1.30 -6.35 24.33
N GLN A 531 -1.76 -7.58 24.61
CA GLN A 531 -1.87 -8.64 23.61
C GLN A 531 -2.79 -8.20 22.47
N PHE A 532 -3.96 -7.65 22.81
CA PHE A 532 -4.89 -7.11 21.82
C PHE A 532 -4.22 -6.09 20.86
N TYR A 533 -3.54 -5.08 21.38
CA TYR A 533 -2.86 -4.09 20.52
C TYR A 533 -1.67 -4.68 19.75
N GLU A 534 -1.06 -5.76 20.25
CA GLU A 534 0.00 -6.49 19.54
C GLU A 534 -0.56 -7.25 18.34
N ASP A 535 -1.73 -7.90 18.50
CA ASP A 535 -2.43 -8.60 17.42
C ASP A 535 -2.93 -7.60 16.35
N VAL A 536 -3.57 -6.49 16.78
CA VAL A 536 -3.99 -5.41 15.89
C VAL A 536 -2.82 -4.84 15.09
N THR A 537 -1.69 -4.56 15.76
CA THR A 537 -0.49 -4.04 15.08
C THR A 537 0.05 -5.05 14.07
N SER A 538 0.06 -6.33 14.41
CA SER A 538 0.59 -7.39 13.54
C SER A 538 -0.27 -7.56 12.28
N ASN A 539 -1.59 -7.59 12.43
CA ASN A 539 -2.52 -7.67 11.29
C ASN A 539 -2.42 -6.42 10.40
N ALA A 540 -2.38 -5.23 11.00
CA ALA A 540 -2.29 -4.00 10.23
C ALA A 540 -0.94 -3.87 9.49
N GLN A 541 0.16 -4.35 10.08
CA GLN A 541 1.47 -4.43 9.41
C GLN A 541 1.49 -5.40 8.24
N LEU A 542 0.83 -6.55 8.38
CA LEU A 542 0.71 -7.51 7.29
C LEU A 542 -0.02 -6.89 6.09
N LYS A 543 -1.18 -6.25 6.34
CA LYS A 543 -1.95 -5.55 5.31
C LYS A 543 -1.13 -4.44 4.66
N HIS A 544 -0.45 -3.61 5.45
CA HIS A 544 0.42 -2.55 4.92
C HIS A 544 1.57 -3.08 4.05
N SER A 545 2.16 -4.22 4.43
CA SER A 545 3.22 -4.84 3.63
C SER A 545 2.67 -5.37 2.30
N GLN A 546 1.46 -5.93 2.29
CA GLN A 546 0.79 -6.39 1.06
C GLN A 546 0.45 -5.22 0.14
N ASP A 547 -0.20 -4.19 0.68
CA ASP A 547 -0.54 -2.96 -0.04
C ASP A 547 0.71 -2.25 -0.57
N GLY A 548 1.80 -2.26 0.20
CA GLY A 548 3.09 -1.72 -0.23
C GLY A 548 3.66 -2.44 -1.45
N HIS A 549 3.50 -3.76 -1.55
CA HIS A 549 3.91 -4.52 -2.73
C HIS A 549 3.05 -4.14 -3.94
N ILE A 550 1.73 -4.15 -3.79
CA ILE A 550 0.79 -3.80 -4.88
C ILE A 550 1.06 -2.39 -5.39
N LEU A 551 1.29 -1.44 -4.49
CA LEU A 551 1.63 -0.08 -4.86
C LEU A 551 2.92 -0.03 -5.69
N GLN A 552 3.95 -0.80 -5.33
CA GLN A 552 5.17 -0.89 -6.15
C GLN A 552 4.89 -1.47 -7.55
N GLU A 553 4.02 -2.47 -7.65
CA GLU A 553 3.61 -3.03 -8.93
C GLU A 553 2.87 -2.02 -9.79
N ILE A 554 1.88 -1.33 -9.22
CA ILE A 554 1.15 -0.24 -9.88
C ILE A 554 2.12 0.85 -10.36
N GLY A 555 3.10 1.23 -9.53
CA GLY A 555 4.11 2.24 -9.89
C GLY A 555 4.97 1.81 -11.09
N ARG A 556 5.42 0.55 -11.10
CA ARG A 556 6.16 -0.03 -12.24
C ARG A 556 5.30 -0.05 -13.51
N ASP A 557 4.06 -0.50 -13.39
CA ASP A 557 3.11 -0.61 -14.49
C ASP A 557 2.72 0.76 -15.07
N LEU A 558 2.61 1.80 -14.22
CA LEU A 558 2.41 3.18 -14.64
C LEU A 558 3.58 3.70 -15.49
N VAL A 559 4.82 3.42 -15.09
CA VAL A 559 6.01 3.82 -15.85
C VAL A 559 6.07 3.10 -17.21
N GLU A 560 5.76 1.80 -17.25
CA GLU A 560 5.71 1.04 -18.50
C GLU A 560 4.61 1.58 -19.44
N THR A 561 3.44 1.88 -18.87
CA THR A 561 2.31 2.47 -19.61
C THR A 561 2.67 3.84 -20.18
N TYR A 562 3.35 4.69 -19.41
CA TYR A 562 3.85 5.97 -19.91
C TYR A 562 4.82 5.82 -21.07
N ALA A 563 5.77 4.88 -20.95
CA ALA A 563 6.74 4.60 -22.02
C ALA A 563 6.05 4.14 -23.31
N ALA A 564 4.98 3.33 -23.19
CA ALA A 564 4.17 2.92 -24.34
C ALA A 564 3.44 4.12 -24.99
N ILE A 565 2.84 5.01 -24.20
CA ILE A 565 2.21 6.24 -24.69
C ILE A 565 3.23 7.13 -25.41
N GLN A 566 4.43 7.29 -24.85
CA GLN A 566 5.50 8.09 -25.45
C GLN A 566 6.03 7.49 -26.76
N LEU A 567 6.13 6.15 -26.85
CA LEU A 567 6.50 5.47 -28.10
C LEU A 567 5.47 5.76 -29.20
N GLU A 568 4.19 5.69 -28.86
CA GLU A 568 3.11 5.95 -29.81
C GLU A 568 3.02 7.43 -30.21
N ALA A 569 3.21 8.35 -29.25
CA ALA A 569 3.30 9.79 -29.54
C ALA A 569 4.48 10.11 -30.48
N SER A 570 5.63 9.47 -30.26
CA SER A 570 6.82 9.64 -31.10
C SER A 570 6.60 9.10 -32.52
N ARG A 571 5.91 7.96 -32.64
CA ARG A 571 5.51 7.37 -33.92
C ARG A 571 4.53 8.29 -34.67
N ALA A 572 3.53 8.83 -33.98
CA ALA A 572 2.59 9.79 -34.56
C ALA A 572 3.27 11.08 -35.03
N LEU A 573 4.25 11.58 -34.26
CA LEU A 573 5.08 12.73 -34.64
C LEU A 573 5.83 12.47 -35.95
N MET A 574 6.43 11.28 -36.10
CA MET A 574 7.11 10.90 -37.34
C MET A 574 6.16 10.79 -38.54
N HIS A 575 4.97 10.22 -38.35
CA HIS A 575 3.95 10.20 -39.39
C HIS A 575 3.53 11.61 -39.81
N ARG A 576 3.39 12.54 -38.86
CA ARG A 576 3.05 13.93 -39.15
C ARG A 576 4.16 14.62 -39.95
N ILE A 577 5.43 14.44 -39.57
CA ILE A 577 6.57 14.94 -40.36
C ILE A 577 6.51 14.42 -41.80
N LEU A 578 6.30 13.12 -41.99
CA LEU A 578 6.23 12.51 -43.33
C LEU A 578 5.06 13.06 -44.16
N THR A 579 3.90 13.26 -43.53
CA THR A 579 2.71 13.83 -44.18
C THR A 579 2.98 15.26 -44.64
N ILE A 580 3.56 16.09 -43.78
CA ILE A 580 3.90 17.48 -44.14
C ILE A 580 4.89 17.51 -45.32
N LEU A 581 5.89 16.62 -45.34
CA LEU A 581 6.84 16.53 -46.45
C LEU A 581 6.16 16.13 -47.77
N GLN A 582 5.17 15.25 -47.73
CA GLN A 582 4.37 14.86 -48.89
C GLN A 582 3.49 16.02 -49.37
N ASP A 583 2.80 16.71 -48.45
CA ASP A 583 1.96 17.87 -48.76
C ASP A 583 2.78 18.99 -49.40
N LEU A 584 3.95 19.30 -48.84
CA LEU A 584 4.88 20.27 -49.42
C LEU A 584 5.36 19.84 -50.81
N THR A 585 5.58 18.54 -51.05
CA THR A 585 5.95 18.04 -52.39
C THR A 585 4.82 18.27 -53.39
N VAL A 586 3.58 17.95 -53.01
CA VAL A 586 2.41 18.13 -53.89
C VAL A 586 2.19 19.61 -54.23
N LEU A 587 2.34 20.50 -53.24
CA LEU A 587 2.21 21.95 -53.42
C LEU A 587 3.28 22.52 -54.35
N ASP A 588 4.53 22.06 -54.23
CA ASP A 588 5.66 22.46 -55.08
C ASP A 588 5.40 22.07 -56.55
N HIS A 589 4.86 20.87 -56.78
CA HIS A 589 4.51 20.40 -58.13
C HIS A 589 3.33 21.17 -58.73
N SER A 590 2.33 21.58 -57.92
CA SER A 590 1.25 22.44 -58.40
C SER A 590 1.76 23.84 -58.78
N GLN A 591 2.64 24.43 -57.96
CA GLN A 591 3.20 25.75 -58.23
C GLN A 591 4.06 25.74 -59.50
N GLN A 592 4.90 24.72 -59.68
CA GLN A 592 5.70 24.58 -60.89
C GLN A 592 4.84 24.42 -62.15
N ARG A 593 3.66 23.80 -62.02
CA ARG A 593 2.71 23.67 -63.12
C ARG A 593 2.08 25.03 -63.45
N ASP A 594 1.66 25.80 -62.46
CA ASP A 594 1.06 27.12 -62.70
C ASP A 594 2.08 28.09 -63.32
N ASP A 595 3.35 28.02 -62.90
CA ASP A 595 4.45 28.78 -63.49
C ASP A 595 4.75 28.38 -64.95
N TRP A 596 4.69 27.08 -65.27
CA TRP A 596 4.85 26.58 -66.65
C TRP A 596 3.70 27.04 -67.56
N GLU A 597 2.46 27.01 -67.07
CA GLU A 597 1.27 27.44 -67.82
C GLU A 597 1.29 28.96 -68.05
N THR A 598 1.72 29.74 -67.05
CA THR A 598 1.85 31.21 -67.16
C THR A 598 3.01 31.61 -68.08
N SER A 599 4.13 30.89 -68.04
CA SER A 599 5.29 31.18 -68.88
C SER A 599 5.07 30.84 -70.36
N ASN A 600 4.21 29.85 -70.66
CA ASN A 600 3.91 29.41 -72.03
C ASN A 600 2.58 29.94 -72.59
N ALA A 601 1.81 30.69 -71.80
CA ALA A 601 0.75 31.56 -72.30
C ALA A 601 1.39 32.67 -73.17
N THR A 602 1.68 32.33 -74.43
CA THR A 602 2.14 33.28 -75.44
C THR A 602 1.11 34.41 -75.51
N PRO A 603 1.49 35.69 -75.38
CA PRO A 603 0.55 36.79 -75.43
C PRO A 603 -0.15 36.74 -76.79
N ALA A 604 -1.45 36.44 -76.77
CA ALA A 604 -2.26 36.48 -77.98
C ALA A 604 -2.13 37.89 -78.60
N PRO A 605 -1.79 38.00 -79.90
CA PRO A 605 -1.70 39.30 -80.54
C PRO A 605 -3.06 39.98 -80.47
N ALA A 606 -3.10 41.16 -79.87
CA ALA A 606 -4.26 42.04 -79.89
C ALA A 606 -4.63 42.34 -81.34
N SER A 607 -5.73 41.76 -81.83
CA SER A 607 -6.36 42.15 -83.09
C SER A 607 -7.85 42.10 -82.89
N GLY A 608 -8.45 43.28 -82.90
CA GLY A 608 -9.89 43.47 -82.75
C GLY A 608 -10.67 43.25 -84.04
N VAL A 609 -11.98 43.17 -83.82
CA VAL A 609 -13.10 43.38 -84.76
C VAL A 609 -13.49 42.18 -85.64
N GLY A 610 -14.71 41.69 -85.44
CA GLY A 610 -15.47 41.02 -86.51
C GLY A 610 -16.45 39.91 -86.10
N ILE A 611 -17.57 40.29 -85.47
CA ILE A 611 -18.95 39.87 -85.78
C ILE A 611 -19.20 38.43 -86.34
N SER A 612 -20.08 37.71 -85.62
CA SER A 612 -21.21 36.90 -86.12
C SER A 612 -21.15 35.37 -86.29
N THR A 613 -22.09 34.77 -85.53
CA THR A 613 -23.11 33.74 -85.86
C THR A 613 -22.76 32.26 -86.06
N ALA A 614 -23.58 31.44 -85.37
CA ALA A 614 -24.12 30.12 -85.73
C ALA A 614 -23.11 28.95 -85.78
N GLN A 615 -23.45 27.68 -85.56
CA GLN A 615 -24.54 26.93 -84.93
C GLN A 615 -23.99 25.49 -84.87
N ASP A 616 -24.51 24.73 -83.91
CA ASP A 616 -24.82 23.30 -84.01
C ASP A 616 -23.76 22.17 -84.01
N THR A 617 -24.15 21.18 -83.19
CA THR A 617 -24.14 19.72 -83.39
C THR A 617 -22.94 18.85 -83.00
N THR A 618 -23.16 18.08 -81.91
CA THR A 618 -23.01 16.60 -81.75
C THR A 618 -21.62 15.98 -82.01
N SER A 619 -21.06 15.10 -81.18
CA SER A 619 -21.63 13.84 -80.69
C SER A 619 -20.75 13.21 -79.60
N ALA A 620 -21.36 12.33 -78.82
CA ALA A 620 -20.77 11.44 -77.83
C ALA A 620 -19.62 10.56 -78.36
N GLN A 621 -18.61 10.32 -77.52
CA GLN A 621 -18.00 8.99 -77.47
C GLN A 621 -17.56 8.63 -76.06
N GLN A 622 -18.27 7.64 -75.55
CA GLN A 622 -18.10 6.91 -74.32
C GLN A 622 -16.86 6.01 -74.44
N GLN A 623 -15.90 6.13 -73.53
CA GLN A 623 -14.82 5.15 -73.39
C GLN A 623 -14.73 4.70 -71.94
N GLN A 624 -15.32 3.54 -71.69
CA GLN A 624 -15.09 2.71 -70.51
C GLN A 624 -13.61 2.30 -70.49
N VAL A 625 -12.91 2.58 -69.39
CA VAL A 625 -11.61 1.98 -69.10
C VAL A 625 -11.79 1.07 -67.89
N SER A 626 -11.60 -0.21 -68.17
CA SER A 626 -11.74 -1.33 -67.26
C SER A 626 -10.71 -1.32 -66.14
N SER A 627 -11.20 -1.53 -64.93
CA SER A 627 -10.48 -1.94 -63.73
C SER A 627 -9.65 -3.18 -63.97
N SER A 628 -8.33 -3.10 -63.76
CA SER A 628 -7.43 -4.25 -63.69
C SER A 628 -6.76 -4.29 -62.32
N GLN A 629 -7.16 -5.29 -61.56
CA GLN A 629 -6.72 -5.73 -60.25
C GLN A 629 -5.31 -6.35 -60.33
N PRO A 630 -4.35 -6.04 -59.44
CA PRO A 630 -3.08 -6.77 -59.41
C PRO A 630 -3.23 -8.05 -58.59
N GLN A 631 -3.04 -9.19 -59.27
CA GLN A 631 -2.81 -10.50 -58.67
C GLN A 631 -1.50 -10.51 -57.88
N GLN A 632 -1.61 -11.04 -56.66
CA GLN A 632 -0.51 -11.39 -55.76
C GLN A 632 0.25 -12.59 -56.35
N GLU A 633 1.50 -12.39 -56.78
CA GLU A 633 2.39 -13.48 -57.18
C GLU A 633 3.33 -13.83 -56.03
N GLN A 634 3.08 -15.00 -55.44
CA GLN A 634 3.83 -15.62 -54.37
C GLN A 634 5.15 -16.18 -54.96
N ARG A 635 6.28 -15.51 -54.70
CA ARG A 635 7.61 -16.09 -54.97
C ARG A 635 8.28 -16.54 -53.68
N GLN A 636 8.22 -17.84 -53.46
CA GLN A 636 9.15 -18.56 -52.57
C GLN A 636 10.54 -18.50 -53.21
N GLN A 637 11.54 -17.96 -52.51
CA GLN A 637 12.94 -18.29 -52.78
C GLN A 637 13.67 -18.62 -51.50
N LYS A 638 14.29 -19.80 -51.59
CA LYS A 638 15.11 -20.53 -50.65
C LYS A 638 16.54 -20.35 -51.12
N THR A 639 17.43 -19.78 -50.29
CA THR A 639 18.88 -19.94 -50.47
C THR A 639 19.60 -19.97 -49.13
N HIS A 640 20.42 -21.02 -49.00
CA HIS A 640 21.38 -21.34 -47.95
C HIS A 640 22.75 -20.65 -48.21
N TYR A 641 23.61 -20.64 -47.18
CA TYR A 641 25.07 -20.33 -47.12
C TYR A 641 25.46 -18.83 -47.24
N SER A 642 26.43 -18.25 -46.51
CA SER A 642 27.59 -18.78 -45.74
C SER A 642 28.17 -17.72 -44.77
N ASN A 643 28.72 -18.21 -43.65
CA ASN A 643 29.94 -17.85 -42.89
C ASN A 643 30.51 -16.42 -42.71
N ASP A 644 30.97 -16.23 -41.45
CA ASP A 644 32.22 -15.66 -40.94
C ASP A 644 32.62 -14.22 -41.30
N GLU A 645 32.64 -13.34 -40.29
CA GLU A 645 33.80 -12.46 -40.05
C GLU A 645 33.82 -11.93 -38.60
N GLU A 646 34.70 -12.51 -37.78
CA GLU A 646 35.31 -11.85 -36.63
C GLU A 646 36.38 -10.87 -37.12
N HIS A 647 36.37 -9.62 -36.63
CA HIS A 647 37.46 -9.06 -35.81
C HIS A 647 37.36 -7.54 -35.58
N ARG A 648 37.77 -7.17 -34.34
CA ARG A 648 38.40 -5.91 -33.91
C ARG A 648 37.59 -4.60 -33.97
N SER A 649 37.28 -4.06 -32.79
CA SER A 649 37.85 -2.75 -32.39
C SER A 649 37.68 -2.45 -30.89
N SER A 650 38.84 -2.42 -30.22
CA SER A 650 39.37 -1.27 -29.46
C SER A 650 38.49 -0.60 -28.40
N ARG A 651 38.81 -0.99 -27.16
CA ARG A 651 38.70 -0.23 -25.90
C ARG A 651 39.24 1.21 -26.06
N ILE A 652 38.38 2.20 -25.79
CA ILE A 652 38.80 3.57 -25.43
C ILE A 652 38.16 3.89 -24.08
N GLU A 653 38.97 3.82 -23.03
CA GLU A 653 38.70 4.47 -21.75
C GLU A 653 38.87 5.98 -21.96
N SER A 654 37.82 6.76 -21.71
CA SER A 654 37.93 8.21 -21.56
C SER A 654 37.43 8.59 -20.17
N GLN A 655 38.40 8.91 -19.32
CA GLN A 655 38.21 9.61 -18.06
C GLN A 655 37.47 10.92 -18.33
N VAL A 656 36.40 11.18 -17.58
CA VAL A 656 35.81 12.51 -17.48
C VAL A 656 36.11 13.04 -16.08
N SER A 657 37.04 13.99 -16.03
CA SER A 657 37.31 14.85 -14.87
C SER A 657 36.12 15.76 -14.61
N LEU A 658 35.68 15.81 -13.35
CA LEU A 658 34.82 16.85 -12.80
C LEU A 658 35.68 18.06 -12.38
N PRO A 659 35.28 19.32 -12.66
CA PRO A 659 35.91 20.49 -12.04
C PRO A 659 35.36 20.73 -10.62
N PRO A 660 36.13 21.42 -9.75
CA PRO A 660 35.83 21.57 -8.34
C PRO A 660 34.76 22.64 -8.05
N ALA A 661 34.24 22.54 -6.82
CA ALA A 661 33.01 23.09 -6.23
C ALA A 661 32.69 24.57 -6.47
#